data_AF-A0A0Q5MID4-F1
#
_entry.id   AF-A0A0Q5MID4-F1
#
_cell.length_a   1.000
_cell.length_b   1.000
_cell.length_c   1.000
_cell.angle_alpha   90.00
_cell.angle_beta   90.00
_cell.angle_gamma   90.00
#
_symmetry.space_group_name_H-M   'P 1'
#
loop_
_entity.id
_entity.type
_entity.pdbx_description
1 polymer ?
#
loop_
_entity_poly.entity_id
_entity_poly.type
_entity_poly.pdbx_seq_one_letter_code
_entity_poly.pdbx_strand_id
1 'polypeptide(L)'
;MAGRGRGETVEVGGHRLQLTNLDKVLYPETGTTKADVLGYYAAVAEWMLPHVEGRPATRKRWVDGVEGQVFFEKNLPDSAPDWVARHEIEHKDHANVYPMVNDLATLTWLAQVAALEVHVPQWRFGPRGARRNPDRLVLDLDPGEGVGLAECVAVARELRPIVEGMGLELVPVTSGSKGVHLYARLDGRQTGEQVSAVAHELARALEADHPDLVLSTMGRADRRGKVLLDWSQNNGSKTTVAPYSLRGRSRPTVAMPRTWRELASPSLRQLEHTEVLSRLRRRGDPLADVSSGTPVPPGELGEDFRNTDDPDHDPSEKRRDRLEMYRSMRDPARTREPVPAEAPPSTDGRSFVIQEHHASRLHWDFRLEHDGVLVSWALPKGEPDDPGTNHLAVQTEDHPLEYGTFEGTIAKGEYGAGEVTIWDSGEYDLEKWRDGKEAIVVLHGEQRGTRRVALIHTGYGGGKAERNWLIHRMKDDDGGGSAVGNSGAEGSERRSPRRDGRPPEKPTGRGATGRGSGGTSSARSTEREPTAPEPVAPMLATTGDAHDVAEGEWAFEMKWDGIRAVAVVHDGEVTLTSRNGNDLTPAYPELQELADRVDSEGGAVLDGEIVAVDEKGRPDFGLLQSRMGLTRPRDVARAAASAPVRLLLFDVMRAEGRSLVREHYDDRREVLERIVEGGGAIDVPPAFDGDLDAAMTTSRRLRLEGVVAKRRDATYSAGRRSRAWLKMKHHRTQEVVIAGWRPGAGRRADGVGALLMGVPGDAGLEYVGRVGTGFSDRELDELLPMLEAAERKTSPLVGVPTVDARGARWVTPSRVGEVSIAEWTSTGRLRQPSWRGWRPDKSPEDVVREG
;
A
#
# COMPACT_ATOMS: atom_id res chain seq x y z
N MET A 1 -55.78 29.86 22.01
CA MET A 1 -56.24 28.94 20.95
C MET A 1 -55.89 29.57 19.60
N ALA A 2 -54.76 29.19 19.00
CA ALA A 2 -54.36 29.65 17.67
C ALA A 2 -54.76 28.57 16.64
N GLY A 3 -55.39 28.99 15.54
CA GLY A 3 -56.17 28.15 14.64
C GLY A 3 -55.40 26.97 14.05
N ARG A 4 -56.03 25.78 14.04
CA ARG A 4 -55.64 24.65 13.19
C ARG A 4 -55.69 25.14 11.74
N GLY A 5 -54.53 25.35 11.10
CA GLY A 5 -54.47 25.64 9.66
C GLY A 5 -55.16 24.52 8.89
N ARG A 6 -55.95 24.87 7.86
CA ARG A 6 -56.56 23.89 6.95
C ARG A 6 -55.45 23.00 6.40
N GLY A 7 -55.52 21.71 6.68
CA GLY A 7 -54.62 20.76 6.06
C GLY A 7 -55.06 20.50 4.62
N GLU A 8 -54.10 20.37 3.71
CA GLU A 8 -54.33 19.93 2.34
C GLU A 8 -53.98 18.44 2.24
N THR A 9 -54.84 17.65 1.60
CA THR A 9 -54.53 16.25 1.30
C THR A 9 -53.99 16.18 -0.12
N VAL A 10 -52.77 15.65 -0.28
CA VAL A 10 -52.12 15.46 -1.58
C VAL A 10 -51.88 13.99 -1.83
N GLU A 11 -51.77 13.61 -3.10
CA GLU A 11 -51.36 12.26 -3.53
C GLU A 11 -49.96 12.34 -4.13
N VAL A 12 -49.02 11.57 -3.58
CA VAL A 12 -47.61 11.55 -4.00
C VAL A 12 -47.17 10.10 -4.08
N GLY A 13 -46.70 9.68 -5.26
CA GLY A 13 -46.25 8.29 -5.46
C GLY A 13 -47.28 7.23 -5.12
N GLY A 14 -48.58 7.50 -5.29
CA GLY A 14 -49.67 6.58 -4.92
C GLY A 14 -50.08 6.59 -3.44
N HIS A 15 -49.44 7.44 -2.62
CA HIS A 15 -49.75 7.57 -1.20
C HIS A 15 -50.45 8.89 -0.90
N ARG A 16 -51.45 8.87 -0.01
CA ARG A 16 -52.14 10.07 0.46
C ARG A 16 -51.40 10.67 1.67
N LEU A 17 -51.02 11.94 1.59
CA LEU A 17 -50.37 12.68 2.65
C LEU A 17 -51.19 13.90 3.08
N GLN A 18 -51.22 14.15 4.40
CA GLN A 18 -51.80 15.36 4.95
C GLN A 18 -50.71 16.41 5.18
N LEU A 19 -50.71 17.45 4.35
CA LEU A 19 -49.85 18.62 4.52
C LEU A 19 -50.53 19.64 5.42
N THR A 20 -49.77 20.22 6.35
CA THR A 20 -50.30 21.16 7.35
C THR A 20 -49.30 22.27 7.64
N ASN A 21 -49.81 23.44 8.03
CA ASN A 21 -49.01 24.61 8.41
C ASN A 21 -48.00 25.01 7.32
N LEU A 22 -48.46 25.05 6.07
CA LEU A 22 -47.62 25.32 4.89
C LEU A 22 -46.94 26.69 4.97
N ASP A 23 -47.64 27.71 5.45
CA ASP A 23 -47.11 29.07 5.62
C ASP A 23 -46.17 29.21 6.83
N LYS A 24 -45.93 28.14 7.59
CA LYS A 24 -45.04 28.19 8.76
C LYS A 24 -43.61 28.47 8.29
N VAL A 25 -43.04 29.59 8.74
CA VAL A 25 -41.66 29.94 8.47
C VAL A 25 -40.73 29.00 9.24
N LEU A 26 -39.88 28.27 8.53
CA LEU A 26 -38.87 27.37 9.10
C LEU A 26 -37.47 28.00 9.12
N TYR A 27 -37.18 28.95 8.21
CA TYR A 27 -35.95 29.75 8.20
C TYR A 27 -36.25 31.25 8.23
N PRO A 28 -36.30 31.88 9.42
CA PRO A 28 -36.69 33.27 9.57
C PRO A 28 -35.89 34.27 8.73
N GLU A 29 -34.56 34.12 8.63
CA GLU A 29 -33.69 35.04 7.88
C GLU A 29 -34.02 35.16 6.39
N THR A 30 -34.67 34.15 5.82
CA THR A 30 -35.02 34.09 4.39
C THR A 30 -36.52 34.09 4.15
N GLY A 31 -37.32 34.03 5.21
CA GLY A 31 -38.76 33.79 5.11
C GLY A 31 -39.12 32.42 4.54
N THR A 32 -38.18 31.47 4.45
CA THR A 32 -38.44 30.16 3.83
C THR A 32 -39.46 29.39 4.68
N THR A 33 -40.58 29.06 4.05
CA THR A 33 -41.72 28.40 4.66
C THR A 33 -41.60 26.88 4.59
N LYS A 34 -42.50 26.18 5.29
CA LYS A 34 -42.65 24.74 5.18
C LYS A 34 -43.06 24.30 3.78
N ALA A 35 -43.89 25.10 3.09
CA ALA A 35 -44.22 24.88 1.68
C ALA A 35 -42.98 24.89 0.78
N ASP A 36 -42.06 25.84 1.00
CA ASP A 36 -40.81 25.93 0.24
C ASP A 36 -39.90 24.72 0.50
N VAL A 37 -39.80 24.25 1.76
CA VAL A 37 -39.05 23.05 2.12
C VAL A 37 -39.64 21.80 1.46
N LEU A 38 -40.97 21.65 1.47
CA LEU A 38 -41.68 20.60 0.75
C LEU A 38 -41.39 20.66 -0.75
N GLY A 39 -41.51 21.84 -1.35
CA GLY A 39 -41.24 22.08 -2.76
C GLY A 39 -39.80 21.76 -3.14
N TYR A 40 -38.83 22.10 -2.30
CA TYR A 40 -37.42 21.75 -2.50
C TYR A 40 -37.21 20.24 -2.50
N TYR A 41 -37.67 19.54 -1.45
CA TYR A 41 -37.46 18.11 -1.34
C TYR A 41 -38.16 17.33 -2.45
N ALA A 42 -39.34 17.78 -2.88
CA ALA A 42 -40.01 17.22 -4.04
C ALA A 42 -39.22 17.44 -5.34
N ALA A 43 -38.69 18.65 -5.54
CA ALA A 43 -37.93 19.00 -6.74
C ALA A 43 -36.55 18.36 -6.80
N VAL A 44 -35.91 18.07 -5.66
CA VAL A 44 -34.55 17.50 -5.61
C VAL A 44 -34.56 15.97 -5.56
N ALA A 45 -35.73 15.34 -5.39
CA ALA A 45 -35.87 13.91 -5.16
C ALA A 45 -35.15 13.05 -6.21
N GLU A 46 -35.23 13.41 -7.50
CA GLU A 46 -34.55 12.70 -8.59
C GLU A 46 -33.04 12.54 -8.36
N TRP A 47 -32.40 13.57 -7.80
CA TRP A 47 -30.96 13.55 -7.49
C TRP A 47 -30.66 13.04 -6.08
N MET A 48 -31.57 13.26 -5.13
CA MET A 48 -31.34 12.85 -3.73
C MET A 48 -31.56 11.35 -3.50
N LEU A 49 -32.62 10.78 -4.09
CA LEU A 49 -33.03 9.40 -3.82
C LEU A 49 -31.92 8.36 -4.07
N PRO A 50 -31.14 8.42 -5.17
CA PRO A 50 -30.03 7.49 -5.39
C PRO A 50 -29.02 7.44 -4.24
N HIS A 51 -28.89 8.52 -3.46
CA HIS A 51 -27.94 8.63 -2.35
C HIS A 51 -28.50 8.24 -0.98
N VAL A 52 -29.83 8.09 -0.84
CA VAL A 52 -30.50 7.76 0.43
C VAL A 52 -31.30 6.46 0.37
N GLU A 53 -31.68 6.00 -0.81
CA GLU A 53 -32.43 4.75 -1.01
C GLU A 53 -31.67 3.55 -0.44
N GLY A 54 -32.40 2.67 0.24
CA GLY A 54 -31.86 1.48 0.89
C GLY A 54 -31.03 1.81 2.13
N ARG A 55 -30.98 3.06 2.59
CA ARG A 55 -30.24 3.46 3.81
C ARG A 55 -31.21 3.85 4.94
N PRO A 56 -30.97 3.36 6.17
CA PRO A 56 -31.76 3.79 7.33
C PRO A 56 -31.49 5.27 7.63
N ALA A 57 -32.52 6.09 7.60
CA ALA A 57 -32.39 7.53 7.78
C ALA A 57 -32.55 7.96 9.24
N THR A 58 -31.54 8.65 9.75
CA THR A 58 -31.66 9.45 10.97
C THR A 58 -32.08 10.87 10.60
N ARG A 59 -33.07 11.42 11.31
CA ARG A 59 -33.68 12.70 10.96
C ARG A 59 -33.36 13.74 12.01
N LYS A 60 -33.03 14.96 11.59
CA LYS A 60 -33.09 16.12 12.48
C LYS A 60 -34.25 17.01 12.13
N ARG A 61 -35.10 17.26 13.13
CA ARG A 61 -36.35 18.00 12.96
C ARG A 61 -36.33 19.31 13.72
N TRP A 62 -36.83 20.35 13.06
CA TRP A 62 -37.05 21.68 13.65
C TRP A 62 -38.51 22.02 13.49
N VAL A 63 -39.33 21.47 14.38
CA VAL A 63 -40.80 21.59 14.29
C VAL A 63 -41.22 23.05 14.27
N ASP A 64 -40.51 23.91 15.02
CA ASP A 64 -40.77 25.35 15.16
C ASP A 64 -39.78 26.24 14.39
N GLY A 65 -39.08 25.68 13.39
CA GLY A 65 -38.05 26.39 12.62
C GLY A 65 -36.68 26.36 13.29
N VAL A 66 -35.66 26.81 12.56
CA VAL A 66 -34.22 26.62 12.90
C VAL A 66 -33.75 27.34 14.16
N GLU A 67 -34.51 28.30 14.66
CA GLU A 67 -34.28 28.98 15.94
C GLU A 67 -34.88 28.21 17.14
N GLY A 68 -35.78 27.26 16.87
CA GLY A 68 -36.42 26.42 17.87
C GLY A 68 -35.62 25.17 18.24
N GLN A 69 -36.25 24.29 19.04
CA GLN A 69 -35.63 23.04 19.47
C GLN A 69 -35.40 22.08 18.30
N VAL A 70 -34.23 21.44 18.30
CA VAL A 70 -33.89 20.34 17.39
C VAL A 70 -34.18 18.99 18.03
N PHE A 71 -34.81 18.10 17.26
CA PHE A 71 -35.04 16.71 17.63
C PHE A 71 -34.20 15.79 16.74
N PHE A 72 -33.32 14.99 17.35
CA PHE A 72 -32.51 14.01 16.65
C PHE A 72 -33.17 12.64 16.78
N GLU A 73 -33.80 12.15 15.72
CA GLU A 73 -34.70 11.00 15.77
C GLU A 73 -34.23 9.87 14.86
N LYS A 74 -33.82 8.79 15.50
CA LYS A 74 -33.54 7.50 14.87
C LYS A 74 -34.82 6.69 14.70
N ASN A 75 -35.51 6.44 15.80
CA ASN A 75 -36.73 5.62 15.85
C ASN A 75 -37.94 6.32 15.19
N LEU A 76 -38.71 5.59 14.40
CA LEU A 76 -40.00 6.04 13.88
C LEU A 76 -40.99 6.25 15.05
N PRO A 77 -41.76 7.34 15.05
CA PRO A 77 -42.87 7.48 15.98
C PRO A 77 -44.03 6.57 15.57
N ASP A 78 -44.88 6.17 16.52
CA ASP A 78 -46.09 5.38 16.26
C ASP A 78 -47.06 6.05 15.26
N SER A 79 -46.95 7.38 15.12
CA SER A 79 -47.75 8.17 14.17
C SER A 79 -47.18 8.19 12.74
N ALA A 80 -46.06 7.50 12.48
CA ALA A 80 -45.52 7.39 11.13
C ALA A 80 -46.48 6.59 10.23
N PRO A 81 -46.71 7.03 8.97
CA PRO A 81 -47.55 6.30 8.05
C PRO A 81 -47.09 4.85 7.87
N ASP A 82 -48.05 3.93 7.81
CA ASP A 82 -47.83 2.49 7.62
C ASP A 82 -47.01 2.18 6.37
N TRP A 83 -47.29 2.88 5.27
CA TRP A 83 -46.61 2.74 3.99
C TRP A 83 -45.14 3.21 3.98
N VAL A 84 -44.66 3.92 5.01
CA VAL A 84 -43.23 4.25 5.11
C VAL A 84 -42.46 2.97 5.42
N ALA A 85 -41.68 2.52 4.42
CA ALA A 85 -40.78 1.39 4.55
C ALA A 85 -39.83 1.59 5.75
N ARG A 86 -39.61 0.52 6.52
CA ARG A 86 -38.89 0.59 7.78
C ARG A 86 -38.05 -0.65 8.02
N HIS A 87 -36.91 -0.46 8.68
CA HIS A 87 -36.06 -1.55 9.13
C HIS A 87 -35.68 -1.37 10.59
N GLU A 88 -35.72 -2.47 11.33
CA GLU A 88 -35.22 -2.52 12.69
C GLU A 88 -33.70 -2.70 12.69
N ILE A 89 -33.03 -1.97 13.58
CA ILE A 89 -31.61 -2.15 13.86
C ILE A 89 -31.46 -2.36 15.35
N GLU A 90 -30.88 -3.51 15.69
CA GLU A 90 -30.48 -3.82 17.05
C GLU A 90 -29.25 -2.99 17.42
N HIS A 91 -29.39 -2.19 18.47
CA HIS A 91 -28.28 -1.52 19.14
C HIS A 91 -27.98 -2.25 20.44
N LYS A 92 -26.82 -1.94 21.04
CA LYS A 92 -26.31 -2.64 22.23
C LYS A 92 -27.34 -2.84 23.35
N ASP A 93 -28.21 -1.87 23.56
CA ASP A 93 -29.13 -1.84 24.69
C ASP A 93 -30.62 -1.78 24.27
N HIS A 94 -30.91 -1.61 22.97
CA HIS A 94 -32.29 -1.43 22.46
C HIS A 94 -32.36 -1.60 20.95
N ALA A 95 -33.55 -1.89 20.42
CA ALA A 95 -33.83 -1.84 18.99
C ALA A 95 -34.42 -0.48 18.59
N ASN A 96 -34.04 0.02 17.42
CA ASN A 96 -34.64 1.20 16.80
C ASN A 96 -35.20 0.84 15.43
N VAL A 97 -36.41 1.30 15.12
CA VAL A 97 -37.06 1.17 13.83
C VAL A 97 -36.79 2.43 13.00
N TYR A 98 -36.01 2.31 11.94
CA TYR A 98 -35.61 3.43 11.09
C TYR A 98 -36.52 3.53 9.85
N PRO A 99 -36.83 4.76 9.38
CA PRO A 99 -37.43 4.95 8.06
C PRO A 99 -36.43 4.71 6.93
N MET A 100 -36.93 4.16 5.83
CA MET A 100 -36.21 3.98 4.57
C MET A 100 -36.69 5.01 3.56
N VAL A 101 -35.80 5.92 3.14
CA VAL A 101 -36.15 7.01 2.22
C VAL A 101 -35.97 6.54 0.78
N ASN A 102 -36.86 5.65 0.34
CA ASN A 102 -36.75 4.97 -0.96
C ASN A 102 -37.52 5.68 -2.07
N ASP A 103 -38.44 6.58 -1.73
CA ASP A 103 -39.35 7.20 -2.68
C ASP A 103 -39.67 8.65 -2.34
N LEU A 104 -40.28 9.34 -3.31
CA LEU A 104 -40.70 10.73 -3.20
C LEU A 104 -41.76 10.93 -2.10
N ALA A 105 -42.64 9.97 -1.89
CA ALA A 105 -43.70 10.07 -0.87
C ALA A 105 -43.10 10.14 0.54
N THR A 106 -42.13 9.28 0.83
CA THR A 106 -41.41 9.22 2.10
C THR A 106 -40.60 10.50 2.31
N LEU A 107 -39.90 10.99 1.28
CA LEU A 107 -39.16 12.24 1.36
C LEU A 107 -40.09 13.44 1.60
N THR A 108 -41.26 13.47 0.97
CA THR A 108 -42.30 14.49 1.18
C THR A 108 -42.85 14.42 2.61
N TRP A 109 -43.07 13.22 3.14
CA TRP A 109 -43.49 13.03 4.53
C TRP A 109 -42.43 13.56 5.51
N LEU A 110 -41.14 13.30 5.27
CA LEU A 110 -40.04 13.83 6.08
C LEU A 110 -40.07 15.37 6.13
N ALA A 111 -40.23 16.03 4.98
CA ALA A 111 -40.39 17.48 4.92
C ALA A 111 -41.64 17.96 5.68
N GLN A 112 -42.76 17.24 5.56
CA GLN A 112 -44.01 17.54 6.28
C GLN A 112 -43.85 17.41 7.81
N VAL A 113 -43.02 16.50 8.31
CA VAL A 113 -42.71 16.42 9.75
C VAL A 113 -41.57 17.36 10.18
N ALA A 114 -41.18 18.30 9.30
CA ALA A 114 -40.12 19.28 9.48
C ALA A 114 -38.73 18.66 9.73
N ALA A 115 -38.46 17.48 9.14
CA ALA A 115 -37.12 16.91 9.08
C ALA A 115 -36.28 17.68 8.05
N LEU A 116 -35.53 18.66 8.54
CA LEU A 116 -34.69 19.49 7.68
C LEU A 116 -33.40 18.77 7.30
N GLU A 117 -32.82 17.95 8.18
CA GLU A 117 -31.63 17.16 7.82
C GLU A 117 -31.95 15.66 7.77
N VAL A 118 -31.52 15.02 6.69
CA VAL A 118 -31.52 13.56 6.50
C VAL A 118 -30.08 13.06 6.60
N HIS A 119 -29.83 12.14 7.52
CA HIS A 119 -28.51 11.55 7.76
C HIS A 119 -28.57 10.05 7.50
N VAL A 120 -27.62 9.52 6.73
CA VAL A 120 -27.59 8.11 6.33
C VAL A 120 -26.19 7.52 6.51
N PRO A 121 -26.06 6.20 6.75
CA PRO A 121 -24.77 5.53 6.77
C PRO A 121 -24.16 5.42 5.36
N GLN A 122 -22.93 4.90 5.29
CA GLN A 122 -22.25 4.60 4.02
C GLN A 122 -22.57 3.22 3.45
N TRP A 123 -23.37 2.41 4.15
CA TRP A 123 -23.89 1.12 3.69
C TRP A 123 -25.39 1.18 3.38
N ARG A 124 -25.95 0.12 2.77
CA ARG A 124 -27.38 -0.08 2.49
C ARG A 124 -27.89 -1.42 3.00
N PHE A 125 -29.18 -1.55 3.23
CA PHE A 125 -29.82 -2.85 3.34
C PHE A 125 -29.89 -3.52 1.96
N GLY A 126 -29.69 -4.83 1.93
CA GLY A 126 -29.99 -5.66 0.76
C GLY A 126 -31.49 -5.97 0.66
N PRO A 127 -31.92 -6.60 -0.45
CA PRO A 127 -33.33 -6.95 -0.70
C PRO A 127 -33.97 -7.78 0.43
N ARG A 128 -33.18 -8.56 1.16
CA ARG A 128 -33.65 -9.39 2.31
C ARG A 128 -33.53 -8.69 3.67
N GLY A 129 -33.24 -7.39 3.70
CA GLY A 129 -33.06 -6.64 4.95
C GLY A 129 -31.71 -6.86 5.66
N ALA A 130 -30.82 -7.68 5.11
CA ALA A 130 -29.46 -7.81 5.64
C ALA A 130 -28.62 -6.57 5.33
N ARG A 131 -27.78 -6.16 6.28
CA ARG A 131 -26.85 -5.04 6.10
C ARG A 131 -25.74 -5.42 5.11
N ARG A 132 -25.55 -4.62 4.05
CA ARG A 132 -24.43 -4.78 3.11
C ARG A 132 -23.19 -4.05 3.58
N ASN A 133 -22.06 -4.38 2.96
CA ASN A 133 -20.85 -3.57 3.02
C ASN A 133 -21.07 -2.15 2.48
N PRO A 134 -20.26 -1.17 2.92
CA PRO A 134 -20.33 0.19 2.39
C PRO A 134 -20.08 0.21 0.87
N ASP A 135 -20.92 0.96 0.17
CA ASP A 135 -20.83 1.21 -1.27
C ASP A 135 -20.20 2.58 -1.59
N ARG A 136 -19.80 3.32 -0.55
CA ARG A 136 -19.08 4.58 -0.67
C ARG A 136 -18.16 4.85 0.53
N LEU A 137 -17.09 5.58 0.27
CA LEU A 137 -16.20 6.19 1.26
C LEU A 137 -16.64 7.65 1.46
N VAL A 138 -16.52 8.18 2.69
CA VAL A 138 -16.65 9.61 2.96
C VAL A 138 -15.49 10.11 3.84
N LEU A 139 -14.89 11.24 3.45
CA LEU A 139 -13.90 11.97 4.26
C LEU A 139 -14.49 13.33 4.60
N ASP A 140 -14.73 13.61 5.88
CA ASP A 140 -15.36 14.84 6.33
C ASP A 140 -14.30 15.87 6.78
N LEU A 141 -14.25 17.00 6.07
CA LEU A 141 -13.32 18.10 6.32
C LEU A 141 -14.03 19.19 7.11
N ASP A 142 -13.80 19.19 8.41
CA ASP A 142 -14.47 20.04 9.38
C ASP A 142 -13.55 21.17 9.84
N PRO A 143 -13.79 22.44 9.43
CA PRO A 143 -12.91 23.53 9.80
C PRO A 143 -13.05 23.88 11.29
N GLY A 144 -11.92 23.96 11.97
CA GLY A 144 -11.81 24.47 13.34
C GLY A 144 -11.97 25.99 13.44
N GLU A 145 -11.76 26.53 14.63
CA GLU A 145 -11.86 27.97 14.85
C GLU A 145 -10.77 28.73 14.07
N GLY A 146 -11.15 29.77 13.34
CA GLY A 146 -10.21 30.61 12.58
C GLY A 146 -9.91 30.14 11.16
N VAL A 147 -10.46 29.00 10.74
CA VAL A 147 -10.39 28.50 9.35
C VAL A 147 -11.78 28.21 8.79
N GLY A 148 -11.89 28.06 7.48
CA GLY A 148 -13.16 27.88 6.78
C GLY A 148 -13.03 27.03 5.51
N LEU A 149 -13.89 27.32 4.53
CA LEU A 149 -13.95 26.55 3.29
C LEU A 149 -12.64 26.56 2.51
N ALA A 150 -11.89 27.66 2.51
CA ALA A 150 -10.64 27.77 1.77
C ALA A 150 -9.61 26.73 2.25
N GLU A 151 -9.48 26.56 3.57
CA GLU A 151 -8.59 25.58 4.17
C GLU A 151 -9.12 24.16 3.93
N CYS A 152 -10.43 23.93 4.00
CA CYS A 152 -11.01 22.63 3.63
C CYS A 152 -10.69 22.27 2.16
N VAL A 153 -10.71 23.24 1.25
CA VAL A 153 -10.32 23.04 -0.15
C VAL A 153 -8.83 22.74 -0.30
N ALA A 154 -7.98 23.40 0.48
CA ALA A 154 -6.55 23.08 0.51
C ALA A 154 -6.33 21.62 0.93
N VAL A 155 -6.96 21.17 2.03
CA VAL A 155 -6.89 19.78 2.48
C VAL A 155 -7.46 18.81 1.45
N ALA A 156 -8.59 19.15 0.81
CA ALA A 156 -9.18 18.32 -0.24
C ALA A 156 -8.26 18.15 -1.45
N ARG A 157 -7.46 19.16 -1.81
CA ARG A 157 -6.49 19.09 -2.92
C ARG A 157 -5.31 18.19 -2.61
N GLU A 158 -4.87 18.12 -1.36
CA GLU A 158 -3.80 17.21 -0.93
C GLU A 158 -4.31 15.76 -0.87
N LEU A 159 -5.55 15.53 -0.42
CA LEU A 159 -6.17 14.19 -0.41
C LEU A 159 -6.41 13.60 -1.80
N ARG A 160 -6.75 14.46 -2.76
CA ARG A 160 -7.15 14.06 -4.11
C ARG A 160 -6.16 13.11 -4.79
N PRO A 161 -4.87 13.46 -5.00
CA PRO A 161 -3.93 12.59 -5.68
C PRO A 161 -3.65 11.28 -4.92
N ILE A 162 -3.73 11.30 -3.59
CA ILE A 162 -3.52 10.10 -2.75
C ILE A 162 -4.63 9.10 -3.02
N VAL A 163 -5.88 9.54 -2.99
CA VAL A 163 -7.05 8.67 -3.17
C VAL A 163 -7.24 8.28 -4.64
N GLU A 164 -6.95 9.16 -5.59
CA GLU A 164 -6.91 8.81 -7.03
C GLU A 164 -5.83 7.76 -7.32
N GLY A 165 -4.67 7.84 -6.64
CA GLY A 165 -3.62 6.82 -6.70
C GLY A 165 -4.05 5.44 -6.16
N MET A 166 -5.13 5.38 -5.37
CA MET A 166 -5.76 4.13 -4.93
C MET A 166 -6.82 3.61 -5.92
N GLY A 167 -6.99 4.27 -7.08
CA GLY A 167 -8.01 3.94 -8.07
C GLY A 167 -9.41 4.43 -7.70
N LEU A 168 -9.52 5.38 -6.77
CA LEU A 168 -10.80 5.93 -6.31
C LEU A 168 -10.96 7.38 -6.76
N GLU A 169 -12.04 7.68 -7.47
CA GLU A 169 -12.36 9.06 -7.84
C GLU A 169 -13.08 9.78 -6.69
N LEU A 170 -12.56 10.93 -6.28
CA LEU A 170 -13.17 11.78 -5.27
C LEU A 170 -14.09 12.83 -5.88
N VAL A 171 -15.31 12.93 -5.33
CA VAL A 171 -16.28 13.97 -5.65
C VAL A 171 -16.52 14.85 -4.41
N PRO A 172 -16.24 16.17 -4.47
CA PRO A 172 -16.43 17.05 -3.33
C PRO A 172 -17.88 17.47 -3.16
N VAL A 173 -18.33 17.57 -1.91
CA VAL A 173 -19.68 17.99 -1.51
C VAL A 173 -19.52 19.08 -0.46
N THR A 174 -19.92 20.32 -0.77
CA THR A 174 -19.95 21.37 0.27
C THR A 174 -21.02 20.98 1.28
N SER A 175 -20.68 20.87 2.57
CA SER A 175 -21.54 20.24 3.59
C SER A 175 -22.89 20.97 3.81
N GLY A 176 -23.04 22.20 3.33
CA GLY A 176 -24.12 23.11 3.67
C GLY A 176 -23.96 23.78 5.04
N SER A 177 -22.92 23.43 5.81
CA SER A 177 -22.61 24.05 7.10
C SER A 177 -21.30 24.82 6.99
N LYS A 178 -20.19 24.31 7.55
CA LYS A 178 -18.89 24.99 7.51
C LYS A 178 -17.90 24.29 6.59
N GLY A 179 -17.92 22.96 6.57
CA GLY A 179 -16.92 22.12 5.90
C GLY A 179 -17.30 21.58 4.51
N VAL A 180 -16.51 20.61 4.07
CA VAL A 180 -16.62 19.88 2.80
C VAL A 180 -16.52 18.38 3.09
N HIS A 181 -17.38 17.57 2.48
CA HIS A 181 -17.18 16.11 2.44
C HIS A 181 -16.57 15.72 1.10
N LEU A 182 -15.75 14.69 1.09
CA LEU A 182 -15.26 14.06 -0.13
C LEU A 182 -15.80 12.64 -0.20
N TYR A 183 -16.48 12.31 -1.28
CA TYR A 183 -17.05 10.97 -1.50
C TYR A 183 -16.29 10.22 -2.58
N ALA A 184 -16.12 8.92 -2.41
CA ALA A 184 -15.68 8.00 -3.46
C ALA A 184 -16.59 6.77 -3.51
N ARG A 185 -16.79 6.23 -4.72
CA ARG A 185 -17.51 4.98 -4.92
C ARG A 185 -16.70 3.80 -4.38
N LEU A 186 -17.36 2.83 -3.76
CA LEU A 186 -16.78 1.52 -3.45
C LEU A 186 -17.55 0.42 -4.18
N ASP A 187 -16.89 -0.72 -4.42
CA ASP A 187 -17.49 -1.88 -5.09
C ASP A 187 -18.24 -2.82 -4.11
N GLY A 188 -18.33 -2.45 -2.84
CA GLY A 188 -18.99 -3.23 -1.79
C GLY A 188 -18.19 -4.44 -1.30
N ARG A 189 -16.94 -4.61 -1.73
CA ARG A 189 -16.12 -5.76 -1.29
C ARG A 189 -15.47 -5.55 0.08
N GLN A 190 -15.30 -4.29 0.52
CA GLN A 190 -14.64 -3.97 1.78
C GLN A 190 -15.66 -3.79 2.91
N THR A 191 -15.32 -4.26 4.11
CA THR A 191 -16.14 -4.05 5.30
C THR A 191 -16.04 -2.60 5.79
N GLY A 192 -17.02 -2.16 6.58
CA GLY A 192 -16.98 -0.82 7.20
C GLY A 192 -15.73 -0.57 8.06
N GLU A 193 -15.20 -1.62 8.71
CA GLU A 193 -13.97 -1.54 9.49
C GLU A 193 -12.74 -1.31 8.61
N GLN A 194 -12.64 -2.02 7.48
CA GLN A 194 -11.55 -1.84 6.51
C GLN A 194 -11.56 -0.44 5.92
N VAL A 195 -12.74 0.06 5.51
CA VAL A 195 -12.89 1.42 4.97
C VAL A 195 -12.53 2.46 6.03
N SER A 196 -12.99 2.27 7.28
CA SER A 196 -12.66 3.17 8.39
C SER A 196 -11.17 3.16 8.73
N ALA A 197 -10.49 2.02 8.66
CA ALA A 197 -9.06 1.91 8.93
C ALA A 197 -8.24 2.66 7.87
N VAL A 198 -8.59 2.49 6.59
CA VAL A 198 -7.96 3.23 5.48
C VAL A 198 -8.17 4.74 5.64
N ALA A 199 -9.39 5.17 5.93
CA ALA A 199 -9.69 6.60 6.16
C ALA A 199 -8.88 7.17 7.35
N HIS A 200 -8.69 6.38 8.41
CA HIS A 200 -7.90 6.79 9.57
C HIS A 200 -6.41 6.95 9.24
N GLU A 201 -5.83 6.02 8.49
CA GLU A 201 -4.43 6.12 8.07
C GLU A 201 -4.21 7.28 7.09
N LEU A 202 -5.16 7.53 6.17
CA LEU A 202 -5.14 8.74 5.33
C LEU A 202 -5.14 10.01 6.17
N ALA A 203 -5.95 10.05 7.23
CA ALA A 203 -6.01 11.21 8.12
C ALA A 203 -4.71 11.43 8.89
N ARG A 204 -4.10 10.35 9.41
CA ARG A 204 -2.82 10.41 10.12
C ARG A 204 -1.66 10.83 9.23
N ALA A 205 -1.58 10.27 8.03
CA ALA A 205 -0.56 10.64 7.05
C ALA A 205 -0.66 12.12 6.69
N LEU A 206 -1.89 12.61 6.42
CA LEU A 206 -2.09 14.00 6.04
C LEU A 206 -1.84 14.98 7.19
N GLU A 207 -2.17 14.62 8.43
CA GLU A 207 -1.79 15.39 9.62
C GLU A 207 -0.26 15.44 9.78
N ALA A 208 0.45 14.34 9.54
CA ALA A 208 1.90 14.31 9.63
C ALA A 208 2.58 15.22 8.59
N ASP A 209 2.03 15.27 7.36
CA ASP A 209 2.55 16.08 6.26
C ASP A 209 2.18 17.56 6.39
N HIS A 210 1.01 17.85 6.97
CA HIS A 210 0.46 19.20 7.10
C HIS A 210 0.00 19.50 8.54
N PRO A 211 0.89 19.44 9.55
CA PRO A 211 0.49 19.53 10.96
C PRO A 211 -0.08 20.90 11.34
N ASP A 212 0.20 21.95 10.57
CA ASP A 212 -0.33 23.30 10.79
C ASP A 212 -1.70 23.52 10.14
N LEU A 213 -2.16 22.58 9.30
CA LEU A 213 -3.41 22.69 8.53
C LEU A 213 -4.41 21.58 8.85
N VAL A 214 -3.94 20.37 9.17
CA VAL A 214 -4.77 19.16 9.34
C VAL A 214 -4.66 18.63 10.76
N LEU A 215 -5.77 18.07 11.25
CA LEU A 215 -5.85 17.34 12.51
C LEU A 215 -6.62 16.03 12.26
N SER A 216 -6.11 14.88 12.72
CA SER A 216 -6.78 13.57 12.58
C SER A 216 -7.47 13.08 13.86
N THR A 217 -7.17 13.69 15.02
CA THR A 217 -7.70 13.30 16.32
C THR A 217 -8.60 14.36 16.97
N MET A 218 -9.57 13.89 17.77
CA MET A 218 -10.72 14.70 18.17
C MET A 218 -10.48 15.71 19.32
N GLY A 219 -9.26 15.83 19.85
CA GLY A 219 -8.96 16.75 20.96
C GLY A 219 -9.36 18.19 20.65
N ARG A 220 -10.30 18.78 21.41
CA ARG A 220 -10.83 20.13 21.13
C ARG A 220 -9.80 21.25 21.30
N ALA A 221 -8.76 21.04 22.10
CA ALA A 221 -7.75 22.06 22.42
C ALA A 221 -6.85 22.43 21.23
N ASP A 222 -6.67 21.54 20.26
CA ASP A 222 -5.70 21.69 19.16
C ASP A 222 -6.34 22.06 17.81
N ARG A 223 -7.66 22.34 17.78
CA ARG A 223 -8.43 22.60 16.55
C ARG A 223 -8.29 24.03 16.00
N ARG A 224 -7.73 24.95 16.78
CA ARG A 224 -7.65 26.36 16.34
C ARG A 224 -6.66 26.48 15.17
N GLY A 225 -7.12 27.09 14.08
CA GLY A 225 -6.32 27.27 12.88
C GLY A 225 -6.23 26.04 11.96
N LYS A 226 -6.93 24.93 12.26
CA LYS A 226 -6.78 23.65 11.54
C LYS A 226 -8.11 23.07 11.10
N VAL A 227 -8.06 22.23 10.07
CA VAL A 227 -9.19 21.43 9.57
C VAL A 227 -9.08 20.04 10.18
N LEU A 228 -10.14 19.61 10.85
CA LEU A 228 -10.31 18.23 11.29
C LEU A 228 -10.67 17.38 10.07
N LEU A 229 -9.87 16.37 9.78
CA LEU A 229 -10.21 15.31 8.84
C LEU A 229 -10.88 14.18 9.63
N ASP A 230 -12.21 14.22 9.74
CA ASP A 230 -13.00 13.23 10.46
C ASP A 230 -13.20 11.97 9.61
N TRP A 231 -12.28 11.04 9.78
CA TRP A 231 -12.31 9.70 9.17
C TRP A 231 -13.40 8.79 9.77
N SER A 232 -13.93 9.11 10.95
CA SER A 232 -14.83 8.23 11.70
C SER A 232 -16.22 8.10 11.08
N GLN A 233 -16.55 8.94 10.10
CA GLN A 233 -17.80 8.91 9.34
C GLN A 233 -18.02 7.60 8.56
N ASN A 234 -16.96 6.81 8.35
CA ASN A 234 -17.02 5.49 7.69
C ASN A 234 -17.35 4.34 8.66
N ASN A 235 -17.45 4.60 9.96
CA ASN A 235 -17.88 3.60 10.92
C ASN A 235 -19.34 3.21 10.65
N GLY A 236 -19.63 1.91 10.67
CA GLY A 236 -20.96 1.35 10.39
C GLY A 236 -22.11 1.90 11.23
N SER A 237 -21.82 2.39 12.43
CA SER A 237 -22.81 2.93 13.37
C SER A 237 -23.00 4.46 13.25
N LYS A 238 -22.23 5.11 12.37
CA LYS A 238 -22.29 6.56 12.12
C LYS A 238 -23.18 6.87 10.92
N THR A 239 -23.72 8.07 10.93
CA THR A 239 -24.51 8.63 9.83
C THR A 239 -23.96 9.99 9.46
N THR A 240 -23.88 10.26 8.16
CA THR A 240 -23.46 11.55 7.61
C THR A 240 -24.65 12.21 6.94
N VAL A 241 -24.71 13.55 6.92
CA VAL A 241 -25.79 14.25 6.20
C VAL A 241 -25.75 13.83 4.73
N ALA A 242 -26.90 13.44 4.21
CA ALA A 242 -27.04 12.97 2.85
C ALA A 242 -26.72 14.11 1.85
N PRO A 243 -26.08 13.80 0.70
CA PRO A 243 -26.08 14.69 -0.43
C PRO A 243 -27.51 15.17 -0.73
N TYR A 244 -27.65 16.46 -1.06
CA TYR A 244 -28.89 17.18 -1.31
C TYR A 244 -29.80 17.45 -0.10
N SER A 245 -29.45 16.96 1.10
CA SER A 245 -30.19 17.33 2.32
C SER A 245 -30.02 18.82 2.64
N LEU A 246 -31.11 19.45 3.09
CA LEU A 246 -31.06 20.76 3.75
C LEU A 246 -30.26 20.67 5.05
N ARG A 247 -29.83 21.84 5.55
CA ARG A 247 -29.14 22.02 6.82
C ARG A 247 -29.98 22.87 7.78
N GLY A 248 -30.02 22.48 9.05
CA GLY A 248 -30.68 23.24 10.12
C GLY A 248 -29.83 24.42 10.58
N ARG A 249 -29.55 25.34 9.66
CA ARG A 249 -28.79 26.58 9.87
C ARG A 249 -29.73 27.77 9.73
N SER A 250 -29.27 28.98 10.00
CA SER A 250 -30.13 30.17 9.92
C SER A 250 -30.67 30.44 8.50
N ARG A 251 -29.97 29.93 7.48
CA ARG A 251 -30.35 29.97 6.07
C ARG A 251 -30.53 28.54 5.53
N PRO A 252 -31.38 28.32 4.51
CA PRO A 252 -31.70 26.99 3.96
C PRO A 252 -30.60 26.49 3.01
N THR A 253 -29.40 26.30 3.55
CA THR A 253 -28.25 25.77 2.84
C THR A 253 -28.32 24.25 2.70
N VAL A 254 -27.60 23.71 1.71
CA VAL A 254 -27.70 22.30 1.30
C VAL A 254 -26.33 21.63 1.25
N ALA A 255 -26.27 20.35 1.61
CA ALA A 255 -25.12 19.49 1.33
C ALA A 255 -25.00 19.22 -0.18
N MET A 256 -24.24 20.02 -0.89
CA MET A 256 -24.32 20.13 -2.35
C MET A 256 -23.06 19.57 -3.04
N PRO A 257 -23.18 18.51 -3.87
CA PRO A 257 -22.07 18.04 -4.70
C PRO A 257 -21.55 19.12 -5.64
N ARG A 258 -20.22 19.22 -5.78
CA ARG A 258 -19.51 20.23 -6.58
C ARG A 258 -18.54 19.55 -7.53
N THR A 259 -18.26 20.20 -8.64
CA THR A 259 -17.10 19.84 -9.47
C THR A 259 -15.82 20.38 -8.84
N TRP A 260 -14.66 19.78 -9.10
CA TRP A 260 -13.36 20.30 -8.67
C TRP A 260 -13.09 21.74 -9.15
N ARG A 261 -13.59 22.10 -10.34
CA ARG A 261 -13.54 23.48 -10.85
C ARG A 261 -14.36 24.46 -10.01
N GLU A 262 -15.56 24.04 -9.58
CA GLU A 262 -16.38 24.85 -8.68
C GLU A 262 -15.74 24.97 -7.30
N LEU A 263 -15.13 23.89 -6.80
CA LEU A 263 -14.41 23.87 -5.53
C LEU A 263 -13.19 24.81 -5.54
N ALA A 264 -12.51 24.93 -6.69
CA ALA A 264 -11.38 25.83 -6.87
C ALA A 264 -11.75 27.32 -7.00
N SER A 265 -13.05 27.66 -7.04
CA SER A 265 -13.48 29.04 -7.24
C SER A 265 -13.18 29.90 -6.01
N PRO A 266 -12.63 31.12 -6.17
CA PRO A 266 -12.47 32.07 -5.06
C PRO A 266 -13.82 32.55 -4.49
N SER A 267 -14.91 32.35 -5.24
CA SER A 267 -16.29 32.65 -4.81
C SER A 267 -17.00 31.44 -4.19
N LEU A 268 -16.27 30.37 -3.84
CA LEU A 268 -16.85 29.18 -3.24
C LEU A 268 -17.58 29.53 -1.94
N ARG A 269 -18.83 29.09 -1.86
CA ARG A 269 -19.66 29.16 -0.66
C ARG A 269 -20.65 28.01 -0.64
N GLN A 270 -21.25 27.81 0.53
CA GLN A 270 -22.45 26.98 0.68
C GLN A 270 -23.58 27.57 -0.18
N LEU A 271 -24.35 26.70 -0.82
CA LEU A 271 -25.49 27.11 -1.65
C LEU A 271 -26.80 26.94 -0.89
N GLU A 272 -27.73 27.86 -1.13
CA GLU A 272 -29.11 27.75 -0.70
C GLU A 272 -29.93 26.88 -1.65
N HIS A 273 -31.03 26.34 -1.14
CA HIS A 273 -31.88 25.36 -1.84
C HIS A 273 -32.35 25.80 -3.24
N THR A 274 -32.70 27.08 -3.43
CA THR A 274 -33.11 27.62 -4.74
C THR A 274 -31.97 27.64 -5.76
N GLU A 275 -30.75 27.90 -5.30
CA GLU A 275 -29.54 27.92 -6.10
C GLU A 275 -29.11 26.52 -6.50
N VAL A 276 -29.31 25.55 -5.60
CA VAL A 276 -29.07 24.13 -5.86
C VAL A 276 -29.93 23.64 -7.02
N LEU A 277 -31.23 23.88 -6.98
CA LEU A 277 -32.14 23.48 -8.06
C LEU A 277 -31.76 24.16 -9.39
N SER A 278 -31.42 25.45 -9.34
CA SER A 278 -30.96 26.19 -10.51
C SER A 278 -29.66 25.64 -11.09
N ARG A 279 -28.75 25.17 -10.22
CA ARG A 279 -27.49 24.53 -10.63
C ARG A 279 -27.75 23.18 -11.29
N LEU A 280 -28.50 22.30 -10.63
CA LEU A 280 -28.74 20.93 -11.09
C LEU A 280 -29.37 20.92 -12.49
N ARG A 281 -30.40 21.74 -12.71
CA ARG A 281 -31.03 21.89 -14.02
C ARG A 281 -30.08 22.35 -15.14
N ARG A 282 -29.01 23.08 -14.80
CA ARG A 282 -28.05 23.61 -15.78
C ARG A 282 -26.83 22.72 -16.01
N ARG A 283 -26.41 21.95 -15.00
CA ARG A 283 -25.08 21.31 -14.98
C ARG A 283 -25.11 19.82 -14.64
N GLY A 284 -26.27 19.26 -14.28
CA GLY A 284 -26.39 17.87 -13.86
C GLY A 284 -25.79 17.61 -12.47
N ASP A 285 -25.64 16.32 -12.17
CA ASP A 285 -25.21 15.78 -10.88
C ASP A 285 -23.76 15.27 -10.96
N PRO A 286 -22.79 15.94 -10.29
CA PRO A 286 -21.41 15.44 -10.21
C PRO A 286 -21.24 14.15 -9.42
N LEU A 287 -22.22 13.76 -8.60
CA LEU A 287 -22.16 12.61 -7.70
C LEU A 287 -22.87 11.37 -8.28
N ALA A 288 -23.42 11.44 -9.48
CA ALA A 288 -24.22 10.38 -10.10
C ALA A 288 -23.51 9.00 -10.05
N ASP A 289 -22.22 8.97 -10.41
CA ASP A 289 -21.44 7.74 -10.49
C ASP A 289 -21.10 7.11 -9.13
N VAL A 290 -21.15 7.90 -8.05
CA VAL A 290 -20.86 7.42 -6.69
C VAL A 290 -21.99 6.54 -6.14
N SER A 291 -23.22 6.69 -6.64
CA SER A 291 -24.37 5.90 -6.16
C SER A 291 -25.06 5.07 -7.24
N SER A 292 -24.55 5.08 -8.48
CA SER A 292 -24.98 4.21 -9.57
C SER A 292 -24.50 2.75 -9.35
N GLY A 293 -25.14 2.05 -8.42
CA GLY A 293 -25.08 0.61 -8.20
C GLY A 293 -26.50 0.09 -7.94
N THR A 294 -26.89 -0.96 -8.66
CA THR A 294 -28.25 -1.51 -8.91
C THR A 294 -29.41 -0.98 -8.04
N PRO A 295 -30.36 -0.23 -8.62
CA PRO A 295 -31.64 0.12 -7.98
C PRO A 295 -32.47 -1.14 -7.66
N VAL A 296 -33.17 -1.14 -6.52
CA VAL A 296 -34.20 -2.15 -6.23
C VAL A 296 -35.55 -1.53 -6.62
N PRO A 297 -36.34 -2.12 -7.53
CA PRO A 297 -37.66 -1.57 -7.85
C PRO A 297 -38.58 -1.64 -6.62
N PRO A 298 -39.42 -0.64 -6.37
CA PRO A 298 -40.43 -0.69 -5.32
C PRO A 298 -41.57 -1.62 -5.76
N GLY A 299 -41.58 -2.85 -5.24
CA GLY A 299 -42.67 -3.80 -5.46
C GLY A 299 -42.40 -5.14 -4.79
N GLU A 300 -43.34 -5.56 -3.94
CA GLU A 300 -43.42 -6.88 -3.28
C GLU A 300 -42.64 -7.03 -1.96
N LEU A 301 -43.04 -6.22 -0.97
CA LEU A 301 -43.01 -6.65 0.43
C LEU A 301 -44.28 -7.46 0.69
N GLY A 302 -44.18 -8.78 0.57
CA GLY A 302 -45.23 -9.74 0.89
C GLY A 302 -44.87 -10.51 2.16
N GLU A 303 -45.75 -10.43 3.14
CA GLU A 303 -45.79 -11.28 4.34
C GLU A 303 -45.78 -12.75 3.95
N ASP A 304 -44.86 -13.55 4.51
CA ASP A 304 -45.15 -14.85 5.07
C ASP A 304 -43.87 -15.59 5.50
N PHE A 305 -44.03 -16.34 6.60
CA PHE A 305 -43.17 -17.37 7.18
C PHE A 305 -42.22 -17.00 8.33
N ARG A 306 -42.67 -17.54 9.47
CA ARG A 306 -42.16 -17.58 10.83
C ARG A 306 -40.73 -18.08 10.96
N ASN A 307 -40.09 -17.47 11.96
CA ASN A 307 -38.96 -17.91 12.77
C ASN A 307 -38.59 -19.41 12.68
N THR A 308 -37.36 -19.68 12.23
CA THR A 308 -36.55 -20.81 12.70
C THR A 308 -35.13 -20.28 12.92
N ASP A 309 -34.71 -20.32 14.17
CA ASP A 309 -33.39 -19.93 14.67
C ASP A 309 -32.25 -20.76 14.02
N ASP A 310 -31.35 -20.09 13.27
CA ASP A 310 -29.94 -20.46 13.09
C ASP A 310 -29.16 -19.25 12.47
N PRO A 311 -28.07 -18.71 13.06
CA PRO A 311 -27.43 -17.48 12.59
C PRO A 311 -26.59 -17.61 11.31
N ASP A 312 -26.39 -18.81 10.74
CA ASP A 312 -25.36 -19.04 9.72
C ASP A 312 -25.86 -19.60 8.36
N HIS A 313 -27.08 -19.24 7.91
CA HIS A 313 -27.51 -19.63 6.54
C HIS A 313 -28.37 -18.58 5.80
N ASP A 314 -27.84 -17.98 4.72
CA ASP A 314 -28.61 -17.22 3.72
C ASP A 314 -28.96 -18.13 2.50
N PRO A 315 -30.23 -18.55 2.31
CA PRO A 315 -30.60 -19.61 1.37
C PRO A 315 -31.12 -19.11 0.00
N SER A 316 -30.65 -17.99 -0.56
CA SER A 316 -30.92 -17.74 -1.99
C SER A 316 -29.91 -16.84 -2.72
N GLU A 317 -28.80 -17.42 -3.15
CA GLU A 317 -28.38 -17.22 -4.54
C GLU A 317 -28.81 -18.46 -5.32
N LYS A 318 -29.38 -18.30 -6.53
CA LYS A 318 -29.45 -19.43 -7.46
C LYS A 318 -28.01 -19.82 -7.77
N ARG A 319 -27.54 -20.87 -7.07
CA ARG A 319 -26.17 -21.37 -7.11
C ARG A 319 -25.78 -21.65 -8.56
N ARG A 320 -24.68 -21.04 -9.01
CA ARG A 320 -24.02 -21.45 -10.26
C ARG A 320 -23.65 -22.92 -10.12
N ASP A 321 -23.89 -23.71 -11.16
CA ASP A 321 -23.55 -25.13 -11.17
C ASP A 321 -22.03 -25.31 -11.30
N ARG A 322 -21.35 -25.46 -10.16
CA ARG A 322 -19.87 -25.52 -10.09
C ARG A 322 -19.28 -26.75 -10.80
N LEU A 323 -20.07 -27.79 -11.04
CA LEU A 323 -19.65 -29.01 -11.75
C LEU A 323 -19.88 -28.94 -13.27
N GLU A 324 -20.40 -27.84 -13.81
CA GLU A 324 -20.66 -27.69 -15.24
C GLU A 324 -19.40 -27.93 -16.09
N MET A 325 -18.27 -27.34 -15.68
CA MET A 325 -16.99 -27.52 -16.38
C MET A 325 -16.50 -28.96 -16.27
N TYR A 326 -16.59 -29.60 -15.10
CA TYR A 326 -16.19 -30.99 -14.88
C TYR A 326 -16.95 -31.97 -15.80
N ARG A 327 -18.29 -31.86 -15.83
CA ARG A 327 -19.14 -32.72 -16.67
C ARG A 327 -18.87 -32.53 -18.16
N SER A 328 -18.57 -31.29 -18.59
CA SER A 328 -18.27 -31.01 -20.00
C SER A 328 -16.99 -31.69 -20.51
N MET A 329 -16.09 -32.09 -19.61
CA MET A 329 -14.79 -32.66 -19.95
C MET A 329 -14.75 -34.20 -19.92
N ARG A 330 -15.81 -34.87 -19.44
CA ARG A 330 -15.85 -36.33 -19.30
C ARG A 330 -16.94 -36.96 -20.16
N ASP A 331 -16.64 -38.14 -20.71
CA ASP A 331 -17.64 -38.99 -21.36
C ASP A 331 -18.00 -40.16 -20.42
N PRO A 332 -19.22 -40.20 -19.86
CA PRO A 332 -19.65 -41.24 -18.92
C PRO A 332 -19.60 -42.67 -19.51
N ALA A 333 -19.57 -42.81 -20.84
CA ALA A 333 -19.44 -44.11 -21.49
C ALA A 333 -17.99 -44.62 -21.54
N ARG A 334 -17.00 -43.76 -21.23
CA ARG A 334 -15.57 -44.03 -21.44
C ARG A 334 -14.71 -43.86 -20.19
N THR A 335 -15.08 -42.97 -19.27
CA THR A 335 -14.38 -42.82 -17.98
C THR A 335 -14.96 -43.71 -16.89
N ARG A 336 -14.11 -44.11 -15.93
CA ARG A 336 -14.52 -44.78 -14.68
C ARG A 336 -14.74 -43.78 -13.54
N GLU A 337 -14.53 -42.50 -13.80
CA GLU A 337 -14.74 -41.42 -12.83
C GLU A 337 -16.25 -41.18 -12.57
N PRO A 338 -16.64 -40.77 -11.35
CA PRO A 338 -18.03 -40.41 -11.04
C PRO A 338 -18.46 -39.12 -11.75
N VAL A 339 -19.53 -39.18 -12.55
CA VAL A 339 -20.09 -38.02 -13.28
C VAL A 339 -21.57 -37.83 -12.92
N PRO A 340 -21.90 -37.11 -11.84
CA PRO A 340 -23.28 -36.90 -11.42
C PRO A 340 -24.05 -36.05 -12.43
N ALA A 341 -25.31 -36.40 -12.69
CA ALA A 341 -26.15 -35.72 -13.70
C ALA A 341 -26.76 -34.39 -13.20
N GLU A 342 -26.85 -34.20 -11.88
CA GLU A 342 -27.49 -33.03 -11.25
C GLU A 342 -26.46 -32.15 -10.53
N ALA A 343 -26.81 -30.89 -10.29
CA ALA A 343 -26.00 -29.97 -9.49
C ALA A 343 -25.98 -30.43 -8.02
N PRO A 344 -24.81 -30.47 -7.36
CA PRO A 344 -24.73 -30.97 -6.00
C PRO A 344 -25.38 -29.98 -5.02
N PRO A 345 -26.07 -30.47 -3.97
CA PRO A 345 -26.48 -29.62 -2.86
C PRO A 345 -25.23 -29.10 -2.13
N SER A 346 -25.27 -27.86 -1.64
CA SER A 346 -24.19 -27.36 -0.77
C SER A 346 -24.19 -28.15 0.52
N THR A 347 -23.00 -28.60 0.90
CA THR A 347 -22.72 -29.25 2.17
C THR A 347 -21.74 -28.37 2.94
N ASP A 348 -21.85 -28.37 4.27
CA ASP A 348 -20.84 -27.77 5.16
C ASP A 348 -19.72 -28.78 5.50
N GLY A 349 -19.61 -29.85 4.71
CA GLY A 349 -18.59 -30.86 4.92
C GLY A 349 -17.19 -30.25 4.74
N ARG A 350 -16.25 -30.78 5.51
CA ARG A 350 -14.86 -30.30 5.56
C ARG A 350 -13.89 -31.44 5.30
N SER A 351 -14.25 -32.37 4.41
CA SER A 351 -13.30 -33.39 4.00
C SER A 351 -12.21 -32.83 3.09
N PHE A 352 -11.04 -33.44 3.11
CA PHE A 352 -10.00 -33.21 2.10
C PHE A 352 -9.44 -34.53 1.61
N VAL A 353 -8.90 -34.49 0.39
CA VAL A 353 -8.12 -35.60 -0.16
C VAL A 353 -6.93 -35.06 -0.94
N ILE A 354 -5.82 -35.77 -0.86
CA ILE A 354 -4.65 -35.60 -1.70
C ILE A 354 -4.48 -36.90 -2.48
N GLN A 355 -4.57 -36.84 -3.81
CA GLN A 355 -4.39 -38.00 -4.68
C GLN A 355 -3.06 -37.90 -5.40
N GLU A 356 -2.26 -38.96 -5.37
CA GLU A 356 -1.09 -39.10 -6.22
C GLU A 356 -1.54 -39.51 -7.63
N HIS A 357 -1.11 -38.75 -8.64
CA HIS A 357 -1.58 -38.90 -10.01
C HIS A 357 -0.41 -39.09 -11.00
N HIS A 358 -0.27 -40.32 -11.50
CA HIS A 358 0.69 -40.74 -12.52
C HIS A 358 0.12 -40.52 -13.93
N ALA A 359 -0.09 -39.25 -14.28
CA ALA A 359 -0.48 -38.84 -15.63
C ALA A 359 0.74 -38.76 -16.56
N SER A 360 0.74 -37.84 -17.54
CA SER A 360 1.93 -37.56 -18.38
C SER A 360 3.18 -37.14 -17.57
N ARG A 361 2.97 -36.59 -16.37
CA ARG A 361 3.97 -36.30 -15.33
C ARG A 361 3.34 -36.55 -13.96
N LEU A 362 4.14 -37.02 -13.01
CA LEU A 362 3.72 -37.18 -11.63
C LEU A 362 3.37 -35.83 -10.99
N HIS A 363 2.24 -35.77 -10.31
CA HIS A 363 1.80 -34.65 -9.48
C HIS A 363 0.81 -35.14 -8.42
N TRP A 364 0.50 -34.29 -7.44
CA TRP A 364 -0.48 -34.57 -6.40
C TRP A 364 -1.67 -33.63 -6.53
N ASP A 365 -2.86 -34.18 -6.68
CA ASP A 365 -4.11 -33.42 -6.71
C ASP A 365 -4.59 -33.17 -5.28
N PHE A 366 -4.49 -31.92 -4.83
CA PHE A 366 -4.93 -31.44 -3.52
C PHE A 366 -6.35 -30.89 -3.61
N ARG A 367 -7.27 -31.43 -2.80
CA ARG A 367 -8.71 -31.14 -2.92
C ARG A 367 -9.34 -30.88 -1.56
N LEU A 368 -10.13 -29.81 -1.47
CA LEU A 368 -10.88 -29.44 -0.27
C LEU A 368 -12.38 -29.43 -0.58
N GLU A 369 -13.18 -30.12 0.23
CA GLU A 369 -14.63 -29.99 0.19
C GLU A 369 -15.03 -28.57 0.61
N HIS A 370 -15.68 -27.84 -0.29
CA HIS A 370 -16.21 -26.51 -0.01
C HIS A 370 -17.45 -26.25 -0.88
N ASP A 371 -18.57 -25.90 -0.24
CA ASP A 371 -19.88 -25.67 -0.87
C ASP A 371 -20.39 -26.84 -1.72
N GLY A 372 -20.27 -28.08 -1.24
CA GLY A 372 -20.80 -29.26 -1.93
C GLY A 372 -19.98 -29.77 -3.11
N VAL A 373 -18.76 -29.25 -3.33
CA VAL A 373 -17.81 -29.73 -4.34
C VAL A 373 -16.39 -29.85 -3.78
N LEU A 374 -15.53 -30.60 -4.45
CA LEU A 374 -14.09 -30.65 -4.20
C LEU A 374 -13.38 -29.56 -5.01
N VAL A 375 -13.04 -28.46 -4.35
CA VAL A 375 -12.21 -27.40 -4.94
C VAL A 375 -10.78 -27.93 -5.04
N SER A 376 -10.21 -27.91 -6.24
CA SER A 376 -9.08 -28.77 -6.59
C SER A 376 -7.88 -28.01 -7.16
N TRP A 377 -6.68 -28.43 -6.77
CA TRP A 377 -5.39 -27.92 -7.26
C TRP A 377 -4.42 -29.06 -7.54
N ALA A 378 -3.77 -29.03 -8.69
CA ALA A 378 -2.64 -29.89 -9.02
C ALA A 378 -1.34 -29.32 -8.43
N LEU A 379 -0.61 -30.11 -7.66
CA LEU A 379 0.66 -29.77 -7.01
C LEU A 379 1.81 -30.57 -7.67
N PRO A 380 2.61 -29.98 -8.58
CA PRO A 380 3.69 -30.71 -9.26
C PRO A 380 4.78 -31.24 -8.33
N LYS A 381 4.97 -30.61 -7.16
CA LYS A 381 5.95 -31.00 -6.13
C LYS A 381 5.31 -31.47 -4.83
N GLY A 382 4.00 -31.72 -4.82
CA GLY A 382 3.24 -32.07 -3.62
C GLY A 382 3.12 -30.93 -2.61
N GLU A 383 2.51 -31.22 -1.46
CA GLU A 383 2.42 -30.28 -0.33
C GLU A 383 3.81 -30.07 0.30
N PRO A 384 4.23 -28.83 0.63
CA PRO A 384 5.53 -28.57 1.26
C PRO A 384 5.69 -29.30 2.59
N ASP A 385 6.86 -29.91 2.81
CA ASP A 385 7.17 -30.57 4.08
C ASP A 385 7.60 -29.59 5.18
N ASP A 386 7.96 -28.34 4.85
CA ASP A 386 8.46 -27.36 5.82
C ASP A 386 7.92 -25.93 5.58
N PRO A 387 7.86 -25.07 6.62
CA PRO A 387 7.35 -23.70 6.49
C PRO A 387 8.28 -22.69 5.81
N GLY A 388 9.47 -23.07 5.39
CA GLY A 388 10.43 -22.21 4.68
C GLY A 388 10.27 -22.26 3.16
N THR A 389 9.53 -23.23 2.62
CA THR A 389 9.45 -23.52 1.20
C THR A 389 8.01 -23.42 0.68
N ASN A 390 7.81 -22.76 -0.47
CA ASN A 390 6.51 -22.68 -1.14
C ASN A 390 6.52 -23.54 -2.40
N HIS A 391 5.45 -24.30 -2.63
CA HIS A 391 5.27 -25.08 -3.86
C HIS A 391 4.20 -24.43 -4.76
N LEU A 392 4.34 -24.64 -6.07
CA LEU A 392 3.33 -24.23 -7.05
C LEU A 392 2.09 -25.11 -6.90
N ALA A 393 0.91 -24.49 -6.93
CA ALA A 393 -0.39 -25.12 -7.01
C ALA A 393 -1.11 -24.60 -8.26
N VAL A 394 -1.71 -25.47 -9.07
CA VAL A 394 -2.44 -25.04 -10.27
C VAL A 394 -3.90 -25.44 -10.11
N GLN A 395 -4.81 -24.46 -10.03
CA GLN A 395 -6.23 -24.71 -9.83
C GLN A 395 -6.83 -25.42 -11.05
N THR A 396 -7.49 -26.54 -10.80
CA THR A 396 -8.21 -27.34 -11.81
C THR A 396 -9.71 -27.09 -11.70
N GLU A 397 -10.52 -27.77 -12.51
CA GLU A 397 -11.97 -27.79 -12.33
C GLU A 397 -12.37 -28.31 -10.93
N ASP A 398 -13.52 -27.87 -10.43
CA ASP A 398 -14.13 -28.43 -9.22
C ASP A 398 -14.61 -29.86 -9.51
N HIS A 399 -14.45 -30.79 -8.57
CA HIS A 399 -14.81 -32.20 -8.73
C HIS A 399 -16.00 -32.57 -7.84
N PRO A 400 -16.80 -33.61 -8.19
CA PRO A 400 -17.87 -34.09 -7.32
C PRO A 400 -17.28 -34.71 -6.04
N LEU A 401 -18.01 -34.65 -4.91
CA LEU A 401 -17.56 -35.20 -3.63
C LEU A 401 -17.24 -36.70 -3.71
N GLU A 402 -18.01 -37.45 -4.50
CA GLU A 402 -17.80 -38.88 -4.78
C GLU A 402 -16.43 -39.17 -5.41
N TYR A 403 -15.82 -38.18 -6.08
CA TYR A 403 -14.47 -38.31 -6.63
C TYR A 403 -13.40 -38.42 -5.54
N GLY A 404 -13.68 -37.93 -4.34
CA GLY A 404 -12.73 -37.92 -3.23
C GLY A 404 -12.28 -39.30 -2.76
N THR A 405 -13.05 -40.36 -3.09
CA THR A 405 -12.74 -41.76 -2.75
C THR A 405 -12.29 -42.57 -3.97
N PHE A 406 -12.11 -41.95 -5.13
CA PHE A 406 -11.73 -42.64 -6.37
C PHE A 406 -10.25 -43.02 -6.38
N GLU A 407 -9.98 -44.30 -6.66
CA GLU A 407 -8.67 -44.84 -7.00
C GLU A 407 -8.79 -45.73 -8.23
N GLY A 408 -7.83 -45.65 -9.15
CA GLY A 408 -7.79 -46.50 -10.34
C GLY A 408 -7.15 -45.85 -11.56
N THR A 409 -7.24 -46.55 -12.70
CA THR A 409 -6.65 -46.11 -13.96
C THR A 409 -7.66 -45.38 -14.84
N ILE A 410 -7.36 -44.14 -15.21
CA ILE A 410 -8.09 -43.35 -16.21
C ILE A 410 -7.59 -43.75 -17.61
N ALA A 411 -8.50 -44.15 -18.50
CA ALA A 411 -8.17 -44.76 -19.78
C ALA A 411 -7.34 -43.84 -20.69
N LYS A 412 -6.41 -44.42 -21.46
CA LYS A 412 -5.55 -43.69 -22.39
C LYS A 412 -6.38 -42.95 -23.44
N GLY A 413 -6.18 -41.64 -23.53
CA GLY A 413 -6.92 -40.76 -24.47
C GLY A 413 -8.05 -39.96 -23.83
N GLU A 414 -8.39 -40.25 -22.57
CA GLU A 414 -9.26 -39.38 -21.75
C GLU A 414 -8.46 -38.24 -21.11
N TYR A 415 -9.15 -37.16 -20.75
CA TYR A 415 -8.54 -36.04 -20.02
C TYR A 415 -8.12 -36.51 -18.62
N GLY A 416 -6.84 -36.33 -18.27
CA GLY A 416 -6.27 -36.87 -17.03
C GLY A 416 -5.88 -38.35 -17.10
N ALA A 417 -5.67 -38.94 -18.28
CA ALA A 417 -5.23 -40.34 -18.39
C ALA A 417 -3.96 -40.64 -17.56
N GLY A 418 -4.05 -41.65 -16.69
CA GLY A 418 -3.03 -41.97 -15.71
C GLY A 418 -3.55 -42.90 -14.62
N GLU A 419 -2.67 -43.30 -13.70
CA GLU A 419 -3.04 -44.02 -12.48
C GLU A 419 -3.23 -43.01 -11.33
N VAL A 420 -4.33 -43.16 -10.58
CA VAL A 420 -4.69 -42.29 -9.46
C VAL A 420 -4.82 -43.14 -8.18
N THR A 421 -4.12 -42.75 -7.13
CA THR A 421 -4.17 -43.38 -5.79
C THR A 421 -4.30 -42.33 -4.70
N ILE A 422 -4.93 -42.62 -3.58
CA ILE A 422 -5.09 -41.69 -2.46
C ILE A 422 -3.79 -41.67 -1.63
N TRP A 423 -3.19 -40.49 -1.52
CA TRP A 423 -1.96 -40.24 -0.78
C TRP A 423 -2.22 -39.84 0.68
N ASP A 424 -3.22 -39.00 0.91
CA ASP A 424 -3.68 -38.61 2.26
C ASP A 424 -5.14 -38.17 2.18
N SER A 425 -5.91 -38.38 3.24
CA SER A 425 -7.29 -37.95 3.35
C SER A 425 -7.65 -37.68 4.80
N GLY A 426 -8.70 -36.91 5.03
CA GLY A 426 -9.20 -36.63 6.37
C GLY A 426 -10.16 -35.45 6.37
N GLU A 427 -10.26 -34.79 7.51
CA GLU A 427 -11.04 -33.57 7.69
C GLU A 427 -10.12 -32.35 7.85
N TYR A 428 -10.65 -31.15 7.62
CA TYR A 428 -9.91 -29.91 7.82
C TYR A 428 -10.71 -28.87 8.60
N ASP A 429 -10.04 -28.11 9.46
CA ASP A 429 -10.62 -26.90 10.02
C ASP A 429 -10.39 -25.73 9.06
N LEU A 430 -11.49 -25.03 8.74
CA LEU A 430 -11.41 -23.85 7.91
C LEU A 430 -11.09 -22.61 8.75
N GLU A 431 -9.88 -22.07 8.62
CA GLU A 431 -9.55 -20.81 9.29
C GLU A 431 -9.97 -19.59 8.47
N LYS A 432 -9.80 -19.67 7.14
CA LYS A 432 -10.03 -18.54 6.27
C LYS A 432 -10.24 -19.01 4.84
N TRP A 433 -11.41 -18.75 4.28
CA TRP A 433 -11.66 -18.92 2.85
C TRP A 433 -11.95 -17.58 2.21
N ARG A 434 -11.24 -17.25 1.14
CA ARG A 434 -11.55 -16.13 0.23
C ARG A 434 -11.51 -16.68 -1.19
N ASP A 435 -12.69 -16.89 -1.76
CA ASP A 435 -12.83 -17.43 -3.12
C ASP A 435 -11.93 -16.72 -4.13
N GLY A 436 -11.20 -17.53 -4.91
CA GLY A 436 -10.28 -17.05 -5.94
C GLY A 436 -9.09 -16.24 -5.44
N LYS A 437 -8.82 -16.20 -4.13
CA LYS A 437 -7.74 -15.40 -3.53
C LYS A 437 -6.86 -16.16 -2.56
N GLU A 438 -7.43 -16.80 -1.55
CA GLU A 438 -6.66 -17.55 -0.54
C GLU A 438 -7.56 -18.53 0.22
N ALA A 439 -7.00 -19.68 0.60
CA ALA A 439 -7.61 -20.62 1.54
C ALA A 439 -6.56 -21.00 2.59
N ILE A 440 -6.87 -20.83 3.87
CA ILE A 440 -6.04 -21.25 5.00
C ILE A 440 -6.83 -22.28 5.78
N VAL A 441 -6.27 -23.47 5.90
CA VAL A 441 -6.91 -24.63 6.51
C VAL A 441 -5.92 -25.36 7.42
N VAL A 442 -6.43 -25.97 8.47
CA VAL A 442 -5.69 -26.94 9.28
C VAL A 442 -6.17 -28.32 8.86
N LEU A 443 -5.33 -29.10 8.19
CA LEU A 443 -5.65 -30.45 7.75
C LEU A 443 -5.41 -31.43 8.88
N HIS A 444 -6.34 -32.36 9.11
CA HIS A 444 -6.21 -33.50 10.00
C HIS A 444 -6.13 -34.78 9.16
N GLY A 445 -4.95 -35.04 8.60
CA GLY A 445 -4.75 -36.18 7.70
C GLY A 445 -4.51 -37.50 8.44
N GLU A 446 -5.08 -38.57 7.92
CA GLU A 446 -4.89 -39.93 8.43
C GLU A 446 -3.44 -40.40 8.29
N GLN A 447 -2.73 -40.00 7.23
CA GLN A 447 -1.34 -40.41 6.99
C GLN A 447 -0.32 -39.34 7.38
N ARG A 448 -0.62 -38.07 7.12
CA ARG A 448 0.35 -36.96 7.33
C ARG A 448 0.09 -36.12 8.59
N GLY A 449 -0.89 -36.49 9.40
CA GLY A 449 -1.18 -35.84 10.68
C GLY A 449 -1.73 -34.42 10.53
N THR A 450 -1.78 -33.70 11.66
CA THR A 450 -2.32 -32.33 11.73
C THR A 450 -1.30 -31.32 11.22
N ARG A 451 -1.69 -30.45 10.29
CA ARG A 451 -0.82 -29.40 9.74
C ARG A 451 -1.60 -28.24 9.16
N ARG A 452 -1.07 -27.04 9.34
CA ARG A 452 -1.67 -25.83 8.79
C ARG A 452 -1.11 -25.50 7.42
N VAL A 453 -1.96 -25.30 6.43
CA VAL A 453 -1.57 -24.97 5.06
C VAL A 453 -2.35 -23.79 4.51
N ALA A 454 -1.68 -22.98 3.69
CA ALA A 454 -2.26 -21.84 3.01
C ALA A 454 -2.07 -21.97 1.49
N LEU A 455 -3.18 -21.93 0.76
CA LEU A 455 -3.24 -21.76 -0.70
C LEU A 455 -3.43 -20.27 -1.00
N ILE A 456 -2.56 -19.68 -1.81
CA ILE A 456 -2.57 -18.24 -2.12
C ILE A 456 -2.55 -18.04 -3.63
N HIS A 457 -3.53 -17.32 -4.17
CA HIS A 457 -3.61 -17.01 -5.61
C HIS A 457 -2.51 -16.01 -5.99
N THR A 458 -1.77 -16.30 -7.06
CA THR A 458 -0.59 -15.50 -7.45
C THR A 458 -0.93 -14.26 -8.27
N GLY A 459 -2.12 -14.19 -8.86
CA GLY A 459 -2.74 -12.98 -9.40
C GLY A 459 -2.18 -12.40 -10.71
N TYR A 460 -1.44 -13.16 -11.54
CA TYR A 460 -0.87 -12.64 -12.81
C TYR A 460 -1.32 -13.38 -14.08
N GLY A 461 -1.68 -12.58 -15.09
CA GLY A 461 -1.71 -12.93 -16.52
C GLY A 461 -3.04 -13.48 -17.04
N GLY A 462 -3.61 -12.88 -18.09
CA GLY A 462 -4.74 -13.48 -18.80
C GLY A 462 -4.35 -14.80 -19.47
N GLY A 463 -5.22 -15.82 -19.39
CA GLY A 463 -5.00 -17.16 -19.95
C GLY A 463 -4.59 -18.22 -18.92
N LYS A 464 -3.65 -19.12 -19.24
CA LYS A 464 -3.26 -20.26 -18.37
C LYS A 464 -2.68 -19.85 -17.00
N ALA A 465 -2.23 -18.60 -16.85
CA ALA A 465 -1.63 -18.09 -15.62
C ALA A 465 -2.66 -17.66 -14.55
N GLU A 466 -3.94 -17.45 -14.92
CA GLU A 466 -5.04 -17.17 -13.98
C GLU A 466 -5.31 -18.31 -13.00
N ARG A 467 -4.80 -19.52 -13.29
CA ARG A 467 -4.97 -20.72 -12.48
C ARG A 467 -3.80 -20.98 -11.53
N ASN A 468 -2.80 -20.11 -11.46
CA ASN A 468 -1.60 -20.35 -10.65
C ASN A 468 -1.76 -19.84 -9.21
N TRP A 469 -1.56 -20.75 -8.27
CA TRP A 469 -1.58 -20.57 -6.83
C TRP A 469 -0.24 -21.02 -6.24
N LEU A 470 0.01 -20.65 -4.99
CA LEU A 470 1.10 -21.19 -4.18
C LEU A 470 0.50 -21.91 -2.99
N ILE A 471 1.07 -23.04 -2.60
CA ILE A 471 0.77 -23.71 -1.34
C ILE A 471 1.96 -23.52 -0.38
N HIS A 472 1.66 -23.15 0.86
CA HIS A 472 2.61 -22.87 1.93
C HIS A 472 2.21 -23.63 3.20
N ARG A 473 3.14 -24.37 3.80
CA ARG A 473 2.93 -24.98 5.12
C ARG A 473 3.22 -23.93 6.20
N MET A 474 2.30 -23.70 7.12
CA MET A 474 2.47 -22.72 8.19
C MET A 474 3.11 -23.38 9.43
N LYS A 475 3.76 -22.60 10.29
CA LYS A 475 4.29 -23.06 11.58
C LYS A 475 3.14 -23.31 12.57
N ASP A 476 3.27 -24.36 13.38
CA ASP A 476 2.35 -24.65 14.47
C ASP A 476 2.65 -23.72 15.67
N ASP A 477 1.64 -23.02 16.18
CA ASP A 477 1.75 -22.15 17.36
C ASP A 477 1.51 -22.97 18.64
N ASP A 478 2.55 -23.33 19.37
CA ASP A 478 2.43 -23.90 20.72
C ASP A 478 2.33 -22.78 21.78
N GLY A 479 1.22 -22.75 22.52
CA GLY A 479 0.89 -21.72 23.52
C GLY A 479 1.40 -21.96 24.96
N GLY A 480 1.52 -20.85 25.73
CA GLY A 480 1.67 -20.76 27.20
C GLY A 480 3.08 -20.35 27.67
N GLY A 481 3.34 -19.46 28.65
CA GLY A 481 2.59 -18.67 29.63
C GLY A 481 3.63 -17.92 30.50
N SER A 482 3.22 -16.81 31.16
CA SER A 482 4.06 -15.93 31.99
C SER A 482 4.86 -16.63 33.11
N ALA A 483 6.11 -16.20 33.33
CA ALA A 483 6.73 -16.19 34.66
C ALA A 483 7.87 -15.17 34.79
N VAL A 484 7.78 -14.37 35.84
CA VAL A 484 8.82 -13.52 36.44
C VAL A 484 9.95 -14.41 36.99
N GLY A 485 11.21 -14.00 36.83
CA GLY A 485 12.35 -14.73 37.38
C GLY A 485 13.65 -13.92 37.39
N ASN A 486 13.88 -13.22 38.50
CA ASN A 486 15.08 -12.48 38.87
C ASN A 486 16.29 -13.42 39.12
N SER A 487 17.49 -13.01 38.70
CA SER A 487 18.82 -13.34 39.28
C SER A 487 19.87 -13.02 38.20
N GLY A 488 21.05 -12.50 38.46
CA GLY A 488 21.77 -12.25 39.70
C GLY A 488 23.22 -12.06 39.26
N ALA A 489 23.72 -10.84 39.44
CA ALA A 489 25.11 -10.50 39.21
C ALA A 489 25.97 -11.04 40.36
N GLU A 490 27.15 -11.57 40.02
CA GLU A 490 28.38 -11.71 40.82
C GLU A 490 29.39 -12.43 39.90
N GLY A 491 30.67 -12.09 39.76
CA GLY A 491 31.59 -11.16 40.41
C GLY A 491 33.01 -11.50 39.95
N SER A 492 34.01 -10.75 40.44
CA SER A 492 35.48 -10.91 40.25
C SER A 492 36.08 -10.16 39.04
N GLU A 493 36.50 -8.91 39.19
CA GLU A 493 37.74 -8.40 39.83
C GLU A 493 39.05 -8.63 39.05
N ARG A 494 39.61 -7.47 38.62
CA ARG A 494 41.02 -7.04 38.69
C ARG A 494 42.09 -7.87 37.95
N ARG A 495 42.74 -7.21 36.99
CA ARG A 495 44.10 -6.61 37.16
C ARG A 495 44.54 -5.87 35.89
N SER A 496 44.85 -4.57 36.02
CA SER A 496 45.79 -3.87 35.12
C SER A 496 47.23 -4.21 35.52
N PRO A 497 48.22 -3.89 34.66
CA PRO A 497 48.90 -2.63 34.90
C PRO A 497 49.11 -1.76 33.64
N ARG A 498 49.13 -0.45 33.92
CA ARG A 498 49.65 0.69 33.15
C ARG A 498 51.18 0.49 32.93
N ARG A 499 51.97 1.18 32.12
CA ARG A 499 51.99 2.50 31.44
C ARG A 499 53.32 2.46 30.62
N ASP A 500 53.50 3.13 29.49
CA ASP A 500 53.99 4.51 29.38
C ASP A 500 54.40 4.78 27.91
N GLY A 501 54.44 6.06 27.52
CA GLY A 501 55.39 6.53 26.50
C GLY A 501 54.78 7.10 25.22
N ARG A 502 54.71 8.43 25.14
CA ARG A 502 54.20 9.26 24.03
C ARG A 502 55.31 9.54 22.97
N PRO A 503 55.08 10.38 21.93
CA PRO A 503 55.24 10.10 20.49
C PRO A 503 56.56 10.70 19.90
N PRO A 504 56.76 10.77 18.55
CA PRO A 504 56.35 11.99 17.84
C PRO A 504 56.02 11.79 16.33
N GLU A 505 55.94 12.94 15.65
CA GLU A 505 55.20 13.33 14.46
C GLU A 505 55.89 13.13 13.10
N LYS A 506 55.12 13.47 12.06
CA LYS A 506 55.36 13.58 10.61
C LYS A 506 56.61 14.38 10.19
N PRO A 507 57.02 14.24 8.92
CA PRO A 507 56.89 15.34 7.94
C PRO A 507 56.34 14.84 6.58
N THR A 508 55.29 15.42 5.97
CA THR A 508 55.25 16.60 5.06
C THR A 508 56.19 16.58 3.87
N GLY A 509 55.65 16.73 2.64
CA GLY A 509 56.36 17.41 1.55
C GLY A 509 56.11 16.90 0.14
N ARG A 510 55.34 17.68 -0.64
CA ARG A 510 55.01 17.54 -2.07
C ARG A 510 56.20 17.77 -3.01
N GLY A 511 56.07 17.32 -4.26
CA GLY A 511 56.16 18.25 -5.41
C GLY A 511 57.06 17.87 -6.59
N ALA A 512 56.41 17.63 -7.73
CA ALA A 512 56.89 17.31 -9.07
C ALA A 512 57.95 18.24 -9.72
N THR A 513 58.62 17.72 -10.77
CA THR A 513 58.62 18.22 -12.16
C THR A 513 59.42 17.24 -13.05
N GLY A 514 59.14 17.20 -14.37
CA GLY A 514 59.52 16.11 -15.28
C GLY A 514 60.33 16.52 -16.52
N ARG A 515 60.21 15.65 -17.56
CA ARG A 515 60.87 15.60 -18.89
C ARG A 515 62.27 14.96 -18.87
N GLY A 516 62.66 14.05 -19.76
CA GLY A 516 62.05 13.45 -20.94
C GLY A 516 63.18 12.97 -21.89
N SER A 517 63.08 11.74 -22.43
CA SER A 517 63.87 11.13 -23.54
C SER A 517 63.76 9.61 -23.35
N GLY A 518 63.26 8.75 -24.25
CA GLY A 518 63.24 8.77 -25.70
C GLY A 518 64.07 7.58 -26.21
N GLY A 519 63.42 6.53 -26.73
CA GLY A 519 64.05 5.61 -27.70
C GLY A 519 64.22 4.13 -27.34
N THR A 520 63.19 3.34 -27.68
CA THR A 520 63.27 2.05 -28.40
C THR A 520 64.06 0.85 -27.83
N SER A 521 63.34 -0.21 -27.48
CA SER A 521 63.75 -1.57 -27.84
C SER A 521 62.53 -2.44 -28.17
N SER A 522 62.61 -3.13 -29.30
CA SER A 522 61.74 -4.24 -29.65
C SER A 522 62.16 -5.48 -28.87
N ALA A 523 61.22 -6.24 -28.33
CA ALA A 523 61.18 -7.70 -28.42
C ALA A 523 60.08 -8.27 -27.51
N ARG A 524 59.30 -9.21 -28.08
CA ARG A 524 58.77 -10.41 -27.43
C ARG A 524 58.01 -10.22 -26.12
N SER A 525 56.68 -10.20 -26.21
CA SER A 525 55.83 -10.84 -25.20
C SER A 525 55.69 -12.32 -25.61
N THR A 526 56.49 -13.27 -25.13
CA THR A 526 56.25 -14.01 -23.87
C THR A 526 54.78 -14.01 -23.51
N GLU A 527 54.14 -15.17 -23.71
CA GLU A 527 52.88 -15.56 -23.08
C GLU A 527 52.94 -15.12 -21.61
N ARG A 528 52.21 -14.05 -21.31
CA ARG A 528 51.97 -13.64 -19.94
C ARG A 528 51.05 -14.70 -19.36
N GLU A 529 51.44 -15.31 -18.25
CA GLU A 529 50.49 -15.90 -17.32
C GLU A 529 49.31 -14.93 -17.16
N PRO A 530 48.05 -15.42 -17.15
CA PRO A 530 46.89 -14.54 -17.03
C PRO A 530 47.00 -13.79 -15.70
N THR A 531 47.43 -12.54 -15.77
CA THR A 531 47.37 -11.62 -14.65
C THR A 531 45.91 -11.47 -14.29
N ALA A 532 45.59 -11.65 -13.00
CA ALA A 532 44.23 -11.47 -12.48
C ALA A 532 43.59 -10.21 -13.09
N PRO A 533 42.36 -10.31 -13.62
CA PRO A 533 41.73 -9.19 -14.29
C PRO A 533 41.55 -8.02 -13.33
N GLU A 534 42.06 -6.84 -13.71
CA GLU A 534 41.89 -5.64 -12.90
C GLU A 534 40.40 -5.24 -12.81
N PRO A 535 39.93 -4.76 -11.66
CA PRO A 535 38.57 -4.28 -11.52
C PRO A 535 38.32 -3.10 -12.47
N VAL A 536 37.25 -3.19 -13.25
CA VAL A 536 36.83 -2.13 -14.17
C VAL A 536 35.94 -1.16 -13.41
N ALA A 537 36.20 0.15 -13.55
CA ALA A 537 35.39 1.18 -12.89
C ALA A 537 33.92 1.10 -13.39
N PRO A 538 32.93 1.13 -12.48
CA PRO A 538 31.55 0.92 -12.86
C PRO A 538 31.00 2.09 -13.69
N MET A 539 30.14 1.78 -14.65
CA MET A 539 29.34 2.74 -15.41
C MET A 539 28.27 3.37 -14.51
N LEU A 540 28.03 4.67 -14.69
CA LEU A 540 27.08 5.42 -13.86
C LEU A 540 25.81 5.74 -14.67
N ALA A 541 24.65 5.45 -14.07
CA ALA A 541 23.36 5.79 -14.67
C ALA A 541 23.07 7.30 -14.60
N THR A 542 22.37 7.81 -15.62
CA THR A 542 21.82 9.17 -15.66
C THR A 542 20.39 9.15 -15.13
N THR A 543 19.93 10.19 -14.46
CA THR A 543 18.50 10.32 -14.13
C THR A 543 17.71 10.50 -15.42
N GLY A 544 16.61 9.76 -15.59
CA GLY A 544 15.71 9.90 -16.74
C GLY A 544 14.25 9.87 -16.32
N ASP A 545 13.37 10.12 -17.28
CA ASP A 545 11.92 10.03 -17.13
C ASP A 545 11.28 9.26 -18.29
N ALA A 546 9.96 9.03 -18.23
CA ALA A 546 9.27 8.15 -19.16
C ALA A 546 9.38 8.59 -20.63
N HIS A 547 9.60 9.88 -20.89
CA HIS A 547 9.78 10.40 -22.24
C HIS A 547 11.16 10.11 -22.84
N ASP A 548 12.15 9.76 -22.01
CA ASP A 548 13.49 9.38 -22.45
C ASP A 548 13.57 7.94 -22.97
N VAL A 549 12.51 7.14 -22.81
CA VAL A 549 12.49 5.70 -23.07
C VAL A 549 11.57 5.39 -24.25
N ALA A 550 12.14 4.94 -25.36
CA ALA A 550 11.40 4.48 -26.53
C ALA A 550 10.99 3.00 -26.38
N GLU A 551 9.82 2.63 -26.89
CA GLU A 551 9.33 1.26 -26.83
C GLU A 551 10.26 0.30 -27.61
N GLY A 552 10.59 -0.86 -27.03
CA GLY A 552 11.40 -1.91 -27.65
C GLY A 552 12.91 -1.69 -27.70
N GLU A 553 13.42 -0.49 -27.38
CA GLU A 553 14.86 -0.19 -27.40
C GLU A 553 15.57 -0.43 -26.05
N TRP A 554 14.80 -0.67 -24.99
CA TRP A 554 15.28 -0.71 -23.61
C TRP A 554 14.89 -2.02 -22.93
N ALA A 555 15.79 -2.50 -22.08
CA ALA A 555 15.50 -3.51 -21.07
C ALA A 555 15.38 -2.82 -19.71
N PHE A 556 14.48 -3.30 -18.86
CA PHE A 556 14.22 -2.70 -17.55
C PHE A 556 14.69 -3.62 -16.44
N GLU A 557 15.51 -3.12 -15.55
CA GLU A 557 15.92 -3.85 -14.34
C GLU A 557 15.43 -3.13 -13.10
N MET A 558 15.21 -3.88 -12.02
CA MET A 558 14.84 -3.26 -10.75
C MET A 558 16.01 -2.43 -10.23
N LYS A 559 15.71 -1.20 -9.81
CA LYS A 559 16.67 -0.40 -9.06
C LYS A 559 16.64 -0.86 -7.60
N TRP A 560 17.71 -1.53 -7.22
CA TRP A 560 17.97 -1.93 -5.85
C TRP A 560 18.46 -0.75 -5.01
N ASP A 561 18.35 -0.94 -3.70
CA ASP A 561 18.65 0.04 -2.66
C ASP A 561 19.79 -0.49 -1.79
N GLY A 562 20.99 -0.58 -2.39
CA GLY A 562 22.17 -1.16 -1.78
C GLY A 562 23.47 -0.42 -2.12
N ILE A 563 24.61 -1.10 -1.92
CA ILE A 563 25.93 -0.55 -2.27
C ILE A 563 26.49 -1.21 -3.53
N ARG A 564 26.97 -0.37 -4.45
CA ARG A 564 27.58 -0.85 -5.71
C ARG A 564 28.85 -1.64 -5.42
N ALA A 565 28.96 -2.84 -5.99
CA ALA A 565 30.13 -3.70 -5.87
C ALA A 565 30.53 -4.25 -7.25
N VAL A 566 31.78 -4.03 -7.63
CA VAL A 566 32.43 -4.72 -8.75
C VAL A 566 33.12 -5.96 -8.19
N ALA A 567 32.69 -7.14 -8.65
CA ALA A 567 33.24 -8.42 -8.23
C ALA A 567 34.22 -8.93 -9.28
N VAL A 568 35.44 -9.24 -8.85
CA VAL A 568 36.47 -9.90 -9.66
C VAL A 568 36.59 -11.33 -9.16
N VAL A 569 36.34 -12.29 -10.04
CA VAL A 569 36.52 -13.72 -9.76
C VAL A 569 37.71 -14.22 -10.56
N HIS A 570 38.72 -14.76 -9.87
CA HIS A 570 39.93 -15.31 -10.50
C HIS A 570 40.55 -16.37 -9.60
N ASP A 571 40.94 -17.51 -10.17
CA ASP A 571 41.58 -18.63 -9.46
C ASP A 571 40.83 -19.09 -8.19
N GLY A 572 39.48 -19.08 -8.22
CA GLY A 572 38.65 -19.50 -7.09
C GLY A 572 38.54 -18.46 -5.96
N GLU A 573 39.02 -17.24 -6.17
CA GLU A 573 38.96 -16.14 -5.20
C GLU A 573 38.07 -15.00 -5.71
N VAL A 574 37.35 -14.34 -4.79
CA VAL A 574 36.50 -13.17 -5.09
C VAL A 574 37.09 -11.93 -4.43
N THR A 575 37.29 -10.87 -5.22
CA THR A 575 37.56 -9.53 -4.69
C THR A 575 36.39 -8.60 -5.00
N LEU A 576 35.89 -7.90 -3.98
CA LEU A 576 34.80 -6.95 -4.10
C LEU A 576 35.32 -5.53 -3.96
N THR A 577 35.07 -4.69 -4.95
CA THR A 577 35.49 -3.28 -4.94
C THR A 577 34.27 -2.37 -5.01
N SER A 578 34.22 -1.35 -4.14
CA SER A 578 33.16 -0.34 -4.17
C SER A 578 33.26 0.55 -5.42
N ARG A 579 32.24 1.36 -5.64
CA ARG A 579 32.25 2.41 -6.70
C ARG A 579 33.51 3.28 -6.69
N ASN A 580 34.08 3.56 -5.51
CA ASN A 580 35.21 4.48 -5.34
C ASN A 580 36.55 3.75 -5.19
N GLY A 581 36.60 2.44 -5.45
CA GLY A 581 37.85 1.65 -5.36
C GLY A 581 38.16 1.08 -3.98
N ASN A 582 37.24 1.18 -3.00
CA ASN A 582 37.47 0.61 -1.66
C ASN A 582 37.24 -0.89 -1.68
N ASP A 583 38.13 -1.65 -1.05
CA ASP A 583 37.95 -3.09 -0.84
C ASP A 583 36.80 -3.36 0.13
N LEU A 584 35.76 -4.04 -0.37
CA LEU A 584 34.58 -4.47 0.38
C LEU A 584 34.70 -5.91 0.88
N THR A 585 35.68 -6.67 0.38
CA THR A 585 35.84 -8.11 0.62
C THR A 585 35.87 -8.46 2.12
N PRO A 586 36.59 -7.72 3.00
CA PRO A 586 36.63 -8.03 4.43
C PRO A 586 35.29 -7.85 5.16
N ALA A 587 34.40 -7.01 4.62
CA ALA A 587 33.11 -6.71 5.23
C ALA A 587 32.04 -7.76 4.86
N TYR A 588 32.21 -8.47 3.74
CA TYR A 588 31.23 -9.42 3.20
C TYR A 588 31.86 -10.77 2.84
N PRO A 589 32.47 -11.48 3.81
CA PRO A 589 33.14 -12.75 3.56
C PRO A 589 32.19 -13.84 3.01
N GLU A 590 30.90 -13.76 3.30
CA GLU A 590 29.88 -14.67 2.77
C GLU A 590 29.74 -14.63 1.24
N LEU A 591 30.14 -13.51 0.61
CA LEU A 591 30.06 -13.34 -0.85
C LEU A 591 31.20 -14.03 -1.61
N GLN A 592 32.14 -14.66 -0.90
CA GLN A 592 33.12 -15.57 -1.51
C GLN A 592 32.44 -16.77 -2.21
N GLU A 593 31.19 -17.09 -1.84
CA GLU A 593 30.36 -18.08 -2.54
C GLU A 593 30.33 -17.83 -4.07
N LEU A 594 30.48 -16.59 -4.53
CA LEU A 594 30.51 -16.27 -5.95
C LEU A 594 31.59 -17.04 -6.73
N ALA A 595 32.73 -17.38 -6.12
CA ALA A 595 33.78 -18.15 -6.79
C ALA A 595 33.29 -19.52 -7.28
N ASP A 596 32.38 -20.16 -6.53
CA ASP A 596 31.81 -21.46 -6.86
C ASP A 596 30.60 -21.36 -7.80
N ARG A 597 30.08 -20.14 -7.99
CA ARG A 597 28.88 -19.86 -8.80
C ARG A 597 29.20 -19.34 -10.21
N VAL A 598 30.47 -19.07 -10.50
CA VAL A 598 30.90 -18.52 -11.79
C VAL A 598 31.65 -19.57 -12.61
N ASP A 599 31.07 -19.98 -13.73
CA ASP A 599 31.70 -20.86 -14.72
C ASP A 599 32.26 -20.03 -15.88
N SER A 600 33.52 -19.58 -15.75
CA SER A 600 34.19 -18.75 -16.77
C SER A 600 35.70 -18.99 -16.79
N GLU A 601 36.20 -19.51 -17.92
CA GLU A 601 37.63 -19.67 -18.15
C GLU A 601 38.37 -18.32 -18.09
N GLY A 602 39.45 -18.25 -17.32
CA GLY A 602 40.24 -17.03 -17.12
C GLY A 602 39.56 -15.97 -16.23
N GLY A 603 38.55 -16.37 -15.45
CA GLY A 603 37.86 -15.54 -14.46
C GLY A 603 36.77 -14.64 -15.05
N ALA A 604 36.15 -13.83 -14.20
CA ALA A 604 35.11 -12.87 -14.58
C ALA A 604 35.25 -11.53 -13.84
N VAL A 605 34.75 -10.47 -14.46
CA VAL A 605 34.58 -9.15 -13.82
C VAL A 605 33.11 -8.77 -13.96
N LEU A 606 32.41 -8.73 -12.83
CA LEU A 606 30.96 -8.63 -12.73
C LEU A 606 30.57 -7.34 -12.02
N ASP A 607 29.46 -6.74 -12.44
CA ASP A 607 28.91 -5.53 -11.87
C ASP A 607 27.60 -5.83 -11.15
N GLY A 608 27.54 -5.46 -9.88
CA GLY A 608 26.43 -5.81 -9.00
C GLY A 608 26.18 -4.82 -7.89
N GLU A 609 25.19 -5.15 -7.07
CA GLU A 609 24.81 -4.38 -5.90
C GLU A 609 24.61 -5.32 -4.70
N ILE A 610 25.23 -4.96 -3.58
CA ILE A 610 25.06 -5.68 -2.31
C ILE A 610 23.87 -5.07 -1.59
N VAL A 611 22.86 -5.89 -1.31
CA VAL A 611 21.66 -5.51 -0.57
C VAL A 611 21.55 -6.32 0.71
N ALA A 612 21.07 -5.72 1.80
CA ALA A 612 20.64 -6.49 2.96
C ALA A 612 19.16 -6.82 2.81
N VAL A 613 18.75 -8.02 3.23
CA VAL A 613 17.35 -8.44 3.15
C VAL A 613 16.74 -8.63 4.54
N ASP A 614 15.49 -8.21 4.72
CA ASP A 614 14.72 -8.43 5.94
C ASP A 614 14.28 -9.91 6.08
N GLU A 615 13.62 -10.24 7.19
CA GLU A 615 13.10 -11.59 7.48
C GLU A 615 12.07 -12.10 6.46
N LYS A 616 11.57 -11.23 5.58
CA LYS A 616 10.61 -11.52 4.50
C LYS A 616 11.29 -11.51 3.12
N GLY A 617 12.62 -11.42 3.07
CA GLY A 617 13.43 -11.42 1.86
C GLY A 617 13.43 -10.11 1.08
N ARG A 618 13.04 -8.98 1.68
CA ARG A 618 12.97 -7.68 1.01
C ARG A 618 14.23 -6.84 1.24
N PRO A 619 14.76 -6.14 0.22
CA PRO A 619 15.86 -5.21 0.41
C PRO A 619 15.54 -4.13 1.45
N ASP A 620 16.43 -3.95 2.42
CA ASP A 620 16.34 -2.94 3.47
C ASP A 620 17.70 -2.24 3.62
N PHE A 621 17.76 -0.98 3.16
CA PHE A 621 18.98 -0.17 3.25
C PHE A 621 19.34 0.21 4.69
N GLY A 622 18.34 0.39 5.57
CA GLY A 622 18.55 0.62 7.00
C GLY A 622 19.30 -0.55 7.64
N LEU A 623 18.90 -1.77 7.30
CA LEU A 623 19.58 -2.98 7.75
C LEU A 623 21.02 -3.08 7.21
N LEU A 624 21.24 -2.73 5.95
CA LEU A 624 22.56 -2.76 5.31
C LEU A 624 23.57 -1.82 5.97
N GLN A 625 23.12 -0.66 6.47
CA GLN A 625 24.00 0.29 7.17
C GLN A 625 24.75 -0.33 8.36
N SER A 626 24.15 -1.32 9.02
CA SER A 626 24.80 -2.04 10.12
C SER A 626 26.03 -2.87 9.68
N ARG A 627 26.15 -3.17 8.38
CA ARG A 627 27.26 -3.92 7.78
C ARG A 627 28.39 -3.00 7.31
N MET A 628 28.10 -1.73 7.03
CA MET A 628 29.02 -0.83 6.33
C MET A 628 30.25 -0.45 7.16
N GLY A 629 31.43 -0.51 6.54
CA GLY A 629 32.70 -0.08 7.15
C GLY A 629 33.24 -1.00 8.25
N LEU A 630 32.62 -2.17 8.48
CA LEU A 630 33.13 -3.17 9.41
C LEU A 630 34.31 -3.92 8.80
N THR A 631 35.41 -4.01 9.56
CA THR A 631 36.63 -4.72 9.14
C THR A 631 37.11 -5.75 10.16
N ARG A 632 36.57 -5.74 11.39
CA ARG A 632 36.96 -6.69 12.43
C ARG A 632 36.17 -7.98 12.28
N PRO A 633 36.80 -9.17 12.19
CA PRO A 633 36.11 -10.43 11.92
C PRO A 633 34.95 -10.74 12.87
N ARG A 634 35.10 -10.44 14.17
CA ARG A 634 34.03 -10.67 15.16
C ARG A 634 32.82 -9.77 14.96
N ASP A 635 33.05 -8.49 14.63
CA ASP A 635 31.97 -7.54 14.40
C ASP A 635 31.26 -7.86 13.08
N VAL A 636 32.03 -8.24 12.05
CA VAL A 636 31.50 -8.70 10.75
C VAL A 636 30.64 -9.95 10.91
N ALA A 637 31.12 -10.98 11.62
CA ALA A 637 30.36 -12.22 11.82
C ALA A 637 29.06 -11.98 12.60
N ARG A 638 29.09 -11.15 13.64
CA ARG A 638 27.88 -10.77 14.39
C ARG A 638 26.89 -10.03 13.51
N ALA A 639 27.37 -9.05 12.73
CA ALA A 639 26.50 -8.27 11.86
C ALA A 639 25.93 -9.10 10.70
N ALA A 640 26.69 -10.05 10.15
CA ALA A 640 26.23 -10.95 9.08
C ALA A 640 25.05 -11.82 9.53
N ALA A 641 25.06 -12.28 10.79
CA ALA A 641 23.96 -13.07 11.35
C ALA A 641 22.66 -12.27 11.52
N SER A 642 22.76 -10.98 11.84
CA SER A 642 21.59 -10.11 12.04
C SER A 642 21.13 -9.38 10.78
N ALA A 643 22.01 -9.25 9.79
CA ALA A 643 21.77 -8.50 8.55
C ALA A 643 22.34 -9.30 7.37
N PRO A 644 21.67 -10.39 6.96
CA PRO A 644 22.09 -11.19 5.81
C PRO A 644 22.05 -10.35 4.54
N VAL A 645 23.05 -10.51 3.68
CA VAL A 645 23.17 -9.77 2.42
C VAL A 645 23.06 -10.70 1.22
N ARG A 646 22.72 -10.10 0.08
CA ARG A 646 22.77 -10.72 -1.24
C ARG A 646 23.55 -9.84 -2.20
N LEU A 647 24.31 -10.45 -3.11
CA LEU A 647 24.95 -9.79 -4.24
C LEU A 647 24.08 -9.99 -5.48
N LEU A 648 23.47 -8.89 -5.93
CA LEU A 648 22.61 -8.85 -7.10
C LEU A 648 23.44 -8.42 -8.31
N LEU A 649 23.76 -9.36 -9.20
CA LEU A 649 24.57 -9.15 -10.38
C LEU A 649 23.70 -8.77 -11.58
N PHE A 650 24.08 -7.71 -12.30
CA PHE A 650 23.28 -7.21 -13.42
C PHE A 650 24.06 -6.84 -14.69
N ASP A 651 25.40 -6.90 -14.68
CA ASP A 651 26.20 -6.78 -15.91
C ASP A 651 27.53 -7.55 -15.77
N VAL A 652 28.18 -7.85 -16.89
CA VAL A 652 29.47 -8.53 -16.98
C VAL A 652 30.40 -7.77 -17.92
N MET A 653 31.58 -7.40 -17.41
CA MET A 653 32.57 -6.59 -18.12
C MET A 653 33.69 -7.44 -18.75
N ARG A 654 33.93 -8.63 -18.19
CA ARG A 654 34.91 -9.61 -18.68
C ARG A 654 34.45 -11.01 -18.29
N ALA A 655 34.54 -11.95 -19.23
CA ALA A 655 34.35 -13.38 -19.02
C ALA A 655 35.05 -14.14 -20.15
N GLU A 656 35.32 -15.44 -19.97
CA GLU A 656 35.88 -16.33 -21.01
C GLU A 656 37.17 -15.76 -21.62
N GLY A 657 38.06 -15.24 -20.77
CA GLY A 657 39.32 -14.62 -21.16
C GLY A 657 39.23 -13.29 -21.92
N ARG A 658 38.04 -12.81 -22.32
CA ARG A 658 37.85 -11.62 -23.18
C ARG A 658 37.07 -10.50 -22.50
N SER A 659 37.32 -9.26 -22.95
CA SER A 659 36.56 -8.10 -22.50
C SER A 659 35.25 -7.99 -23.25
N LEU A 660 34.16 -7.73 -22.52
CA LEU A 660 32.81 -7.59 -23.05
C LEU A 660 32.33 -6.14 -23.09
N VAL A 661 33.12 -5.17 -22.62
CA VAL A 661 32.68 -3.77 -22.48
C VAL A 661 32.26 -3.11 -23.81
N ARG A 662 32.67 -3.67 -24.95
CA ARG A 662 32.31 -3.20 -26.31
C ARG A 662 31.13 -3.97 -26.93
N GLU A 663 30.68 -5.05 -26.30
CA GLU A 663 29.51 -5.80 -26.74
C GLU A 663 28.22 -5.07 -26.33
N HIS A 664 27.09 -5.37 -26.98
CA HIS A 664 25.81 -4.78 -26.62
C HIS A 664 25.31 -5.32 -25.27
N TYR A 665 24.36 -4.61 -24.66
CA TYR A 665 23.83 -5.02 -23.35
C TYR A 665 23.20 -6.42 -23.39
N ASP A 666 22.44 -6.74 -24.44
CA ASP A 666 21.81 -8.05 -24.58
C ASP A 666 22.86 -9.18 -24.63
N ASP A 667 23.96 -9.00 -25.39
CA ASP A 667 25.04 -9.97 -25.48
C ASP A 667 25.73 -10.18 -24.12
N ARG A 668 25.99 -9.09 -23.38
CA ARG A 668 26.57 -9.18 -22.03
C ARG A 668 25.61 -9.86 -21.08
N ARG A 669 24.32 -9.56 -21.18
CA ARG A 669 23.28 -10.12 -20.32
C ARG A 669 23.15 -11.64 -20.51
N GLU A 670 23.16 -12.10 -21.75
CA GLU A 670 23.15 -13.53 -22.07
C GLU A 670 24.39 -14.24 -21.51
N VAL A 671 25.57 -13.62 -21.61
CA VAL A 671 26.79 -14.17 -20.99
C VAL A 671 26.65 -14.22 -19.47
N LEU A 672 26.18 -13.15 -18.82
CA LEU A 672 26.00 -13.11 -17.37
C LEU A 672 25.08 -14.23 -16.87
N GLU A 673 23.92 -14.41 -17.50
CA GLU A 673 22.93 -15.42 -17.11
C GLU A 673 23.42 -16.86 -17.34
N ARG A 674 24.32 -17.04 -18.31
CA ARG A 674 24.91 -18.34 -18.61
C ARG A 674 26.06 -18.70 -17.66
N ILE A 675 26.93 -17.75 -17.33
CA ILE A 675 28.14 -18.04 -16.53
C ILE A 675 27.89 -17.99 -15.03
N VAL A 676 26.78 -17.40 -14.57
CA VAL A 676 26.49 -17.25 -13.14
C VAL A 676 25.28 -18.10 -12.74
N GLU A 677 25.50 -19.06 -11.85
CA GLU A 677 24.41 -19.79 -11.22
C GLU A 677 23.87 -19.02 -9.99
N GLY A 678 22.59 -18.63 -10.03
CA GLY A 678 21.93 -18.01 -8.88
C GLY A 678 21.68 -19.00 -7.74
N GLY A 679 21.83 -18.54 -6.49
CA GLY A 679 21.62 -19.33 -5.29
C GLY A 679 22.40 -18.80 -4.08
N GLY A 680 21.95 -19.15 -2.88
CA GLY A 680 22.61 -18.72 -1.64
C GLY A 680 22.59 -17.20 -1.49
N ALA A 681 23.79 -16.59 -1.37
CA ALA A 681 23.95 -15.14 -1.30
C ALA A 681 24.09 -14.45 -2.67
N ILE A 682 24.05 -15.20 -3.78
CA ILE A 682 24.29 -14.68 -5.14
C ILE A 682 22.99 -14.77 -5.96
N ASP A 683 22.58 -13.68 -6.60
CA ASP A 683 21.45 -13.67 -7.53
C ASP A 683 21.78 -12.91 -8.81
N VAL A 684 21.17 -13.34 -9.91
CA VAL A 684 21.13 -12.61 -11.19
C VAL A 684 19.67 -12.22 -11.44
N PRO A 685 19.21 -11.05 -10.97
CA PRO A 685 17.81 -10.65 -11.13
C PRO A 685 17.46 -10.48 -12.61
N PRO A 686 16.27 -10.88 -13.06
CA PRO A 686 15.90 -10.83 -14.47
C PRO A 686 15.83 -9.40 -15.01
N ALA A 687 16.18 -9.24 -16.29
CA ALA A 687 15.85 -8.07 -17.06
C ALA A 687 14.42 -8.22 -17.62
N PHE A 688 13.60 -7.19 -17.48
CA PHE A 688 12.24 -7.16 -17.99
C PHE A 688 12.23 -6.59 -19.41
N ASP A 689 11.66 -7.36 -20.34
CA ASP A 689 11.46 -6.95 -21.74
C ASP A 689 10.10 -6.25 -21.99
N GLY A 690 9.28 -6.09 -20.94
CA GLY A 690 7.99 -5.39 -21.02
C GLY A 690 8.15 -3.88 -21.14
N ASP A 691 7.04 -3.14 -21.13
CA ASP A 691 7.09 -1.68 -21.12
C ASP A 691 7.55 -1.10 -19.76
N LEU A 692 7.96 0.17 -19.78
CA LEU A 692 8.42 0.89 -18.59
C LEU A 692 7.36 0.94 -17.49
N ASP A 693 6.08 1.03 -17.85
CA ASP A 693 4.97 1.15 -16.88
C ASP A 693 4.80 -0.16 -16.10
N ALA A 694 4.94 -1.31 -16.74
CA ALA A 694 4.93 -2.63 -16.11
C ALA A 694 6.13 -2.79 -15.16
N ALA A 695 7.32 -2.36 -15.58
CA ALA A 695 8.52 -2.39 -14.73
C ALA A 695 8.37 -1.46 -13.51
N MET A 696 7.88 -0.23 -13.72
CA MET A 696 7.63 0.74 -12.64
C MET A 696 6.55 0.25 -11.68
N THR A 697 5.47 -0.34 -12.18
CA THR A 697 4.40 -0.94 -11.37
C THR A 697 4.92 -2.11 -10.53
N THR A 698 5.73 -2.98 -11.12
CA THR A 698 6.39 -4.09 -10.42
C THR A 698 7.29 -3.59 -9.32
N SER A 699 8.13 -2.58 -9.63
CA SER A 699 9.02 -1.94 -8.66
C SER A 699 8.25 -1.33 -7.48
N ARG A 700 7.09 -0.67 -7.72
CA ARG A 700 6.23 -0.13 -6.65
C ARG A 700 5.64 -1.23 -5.75
N ARG A 701 5.15 -2.31 -6.36
CA ARG A 701 4.55 -3.43 -5.62
C ARG A 701 5.55 -4.14 -4.72
N LEU A 702 6.79 -4.28 -5.21
CA LEU A 702 7.92 -4.83 -4.47
C LEU A 702 8.55 -3.82 -3.49
N ARG A 703 8.07 -2.57 -3.46
CA ARG A 703 8.59 -1.47 -2.63
C ARG A 703 10.08 -1.20 -2.84
N LEU A 704 10.56 -1.34 -4.09
CA LEU A 704 11.96 -1.10 -4.47
C LEU A 704 12.19 0.38 -4.72
N GLU A 705 13.45 0.81 -4.95
CA GLU A 705 13.76 2.24 -5.13
C GLU A 705 13.22 2.78 -6.47
N GLY A 706 13.16 1.93 -7.49
CA GLY A 706 12.78 2.32 -8.84
C GLY A 706 13.14 1.27 -9.89
N VAL A 707 13.41 1.75 -11.09
CA VAL A 707 13.81 0.96 -12.27
C VAL A 707 15.06 1.60 -12.88
N VAL A 708 15.95 0.78 -13.41
CA VAL A 708 17.03 1.20 -14.31
C VAL A 708 16.68 0.70 -15.70
N ALA A 709 16.41 1.62 -16.63
CA ALA A 709 16.30 1.27 -18.05
C ALA A 709 17.71 1.24 -18.66
N LYS A 710 18.04 0.16 -19.35
CA LYS A 710 19.30 -0.04 -20.06
C LYS A 710 19.02 -0.19 -21.54
N ARG A 711 19.68 0.61 -22.38
CA ARG A 711 19.62 0.46 -23.83
C ARG A 711 20.19 -0.89 -24.25
N ARG A 712 19.40 -1.66 -25.00
CA ARG A 712 19.73 -3.02 -25.43
C ARG A 712 20.98 -3.07 -26.30
N ASP A 713 21.13 -2.07 -27.17
CA ASP A 713 22.22 -1.93 -28.15
C ASP A 713 23.46 -1.20 -27.60
N ALA A 714 23.48 -0.84 -26.32
CA ALA A 714 24.54 0.02 -25.78
C ALA A 714 25.73 -0.76 -25.20
N THR A 715 26.93 -0.25 -25.50
CA THR A 715 28.20 -0.70 -24.91
C THR A 715 28.37 -0.21 -23.47
N TYR A 716 29.20 -0.90 -22.68
CA TYR A 716 29.50 -0.54 -21.30
C TYR A 716 30.53 0.60 -21.21
N SER A 717 30.15 1.75 -20.65
CA SER A 717 31.00 2.94 -20.54
C SER A 717 31.70 3.02 -19.17
N ALA A 718 32.76 2.24 -19.00
CA ALA A 718 33.50 2.14 -17.74
C ALA A 718 33.90 3.51 -17.14
N GLY A 719 33.57 3.72 -15.87
CA GLY A 719 33.87 4.93 -15.10
C GLY A 719 33.17 6.21 -15.57
N ARG A 720 32.23 6.13 -16.53
CA ARG A 720 31.54 7.31 -17.09
C ARG A 720 30.05 7.26 -16.79
N ARG A 721 29.47 8.45 -16.59
CA ARG A 721 28.02 8.63 -16.60
C ARG A 721 27.52 8.58 -18.04
N SER A 722 26.48 7.81 -18.29
CA SER A 722 25.94 7.60 -19.64
C SER A 722 24.42 7.61 -19.64
N ARG A 723 23.84 8.10 -20.74
CA ARG A 723 22.39 8.04 -20.98
C ARG A 723 21.92 6.67 -21.47
N ALA A 724 22.84 5.75 -21.77
CA ALA A 724 22.48 4.37 -22.06
C ALA A 724 21.85 3.65 -20.84
N TRP A 725 22.09 4.15 -19.63
CA TRP A 725 21.44 3.69 -18.40
C TRP A 725 20.67 4.85 -17.78
N LEU A 726 19.35 4.72 -17.67
CA LEU A 726 18.47 5.71 -17.08
C LEU A 726 17.88 5.20 -15.77
N LYS A 727 18.17 5.88 -14.66
CA LYS A 727 17.56 5.59 -13.35
C LYS A 727 16.25 6.37 -13.21
N MET A 728 15.16 5.65 -12.96
CA MET A 728 13.82 6.18 -12.70
C MET A 728 13.39 5.73 -11.33
N LYS A 729 13.33 6.66 -10.38
CA LYS A 729 13.02 6.36 -8.97
C LYS A 729 11.56 6.68 -8.66
N HIS A 730 10.95 5.94 -7.73
CA HIS A 730 9.61 6.31 -7.21
C HIS A 730 9.67 7.57 -6.35
N HIS A 731 10.80 7.75 -5.65
CA HIS A 731 11.05 8.88 -4.77
C HIS A 731 12.36 9.55 -5.18
N ARG A 732 12.38 10.87 -5.22
CA ARG A 732 13.61 11.61 -5.43
C ARG A 732 14.45 11.46 -4.17
N THR A 733 15.76 11.23 -4.31
CA THR A 733 16.68 11.20 -3.16
C THR A 733 17.79 12.20 -3.38
N GLN A 734 18.33 12.72 -2.27
CA GLN A 734 19.42 13.68 -2.26
C GLN A 734 20.45 13.27 -1.21
N GLU A 735 21.71 13.14 -1.63
CA GLU A 735 22.85 13.04 -0.70
C GLU A 735 23.07 14.43 -0.06
N VAL A 736 23.28 14.49 1.25
CA VAL A 736 23.34 15.75 2.00
C VAL A 736 24.49 15.72 3.00
N VAL A 737 25.19 16.85 3.15
CA VAL A 737 26.21 17.02 4.18
C VAL A 737 25.53 17.51 5.45
N ILE A 738 25.77 16.83 6.57
CA ILE A 738 25.17 17.21 7.86
C ILE A 738 26.05 18.25 8.55
N ALA A 739 25.42 19.38 8.87
CA ALA A 739 26.11 20.60 9.26
C ALA A 739 25.57 21.24 10.55
N GLY A 740 24.45 20.74 11.07
CA GLY A 740 23.92 21.11 12.37
C GLY A 740 22.74 20.24 12.75
N TRP A 741 22.17 20.50 13.91
CA TRP A 741 20.95 19.85 14.39
C TRP A 741 20.16 20.76 15.31
N ARG A 742 18.89 20.41 15.57
CA ARG A 742 18.00 21.09 16.48
C ARG A 742 17.46 20.11 17.53
N PRO A 743 17.35 20.51 18.81
CA PRO A 743 16.72 19.69 19.84
C PRO A 743 15.27 19.35 19.51
N GLY A 744 14.81 18.17 19.95
CA GLY A 744 13.43 17.74 19.83
C GLY A 744 12.49 18.43 20.81
N ALA A 745 11.20 18.09 20.73
CA ALA A 745 10.16 18.57 21.63
C ALA A 745 9.37 17.38 22.21
N GLY A 746 8.71 17.59 23.36
CA GLY A 746 7.90 16.55 24.01
C GLY A 746 8.74 15.34 24.41
N ARG A 747 8.35 14.14 23.94
CA ARG A 747 9.06 12.87 24.22
C ARG A 747 10.51 12.83 23.71
N ARG A 748 10.90 13.74 22.81
CA ARG A 748 12.26 13.85 22.26
C ARG A 748 13.01 15.10 22.74
N ALA A 749 12.57 15.73 23.84
CA ALA A 749 13.16 16.97 24.35
C ALA A 749 14.67 16.84 24.64
N ASP A 750 15.12 15.66 25.05
CA ASP A 750 16.52 15.38 25.40
C ASP A 750 17.35 14.86 24.22
N GLY A 751 16.79 14.84 23.00
CA GLY A 751 17.42 14.22 21.83
C GLY A 751 17.41 15.10 20.58
N VAL A 752 17.85 14.52 19.46
CA VAL A 752 17.85 15.17 18.15
C VAL A 752 16.41 15.25 17.61
N GLY A 753 15.94 16.47 17.35
CA GLY A 753 14.65 16.74 16.72
C GLY A 753 14.73 16.85 15.21
N ALA A 754 15.81 17.43 14.69
CA ALA A 754 16.07 17.50 13.25
C ALA A 754 17.55 17.73 12.94
N LEU A 755 18.04 17.24 11.80
CA LEU A 755 19.34 17.56 11.23
C LEU A 755 19.22 18.73 10.25
N LEU A 756 20.23 19.60 10.22
CA LEU A 756 20.39 20.70 9.26
C LEU A 756 21.37 20.26 8.17
N MET A 757 20.93 20.39 6.93
CA MET A 757 21.57 19.78 5.76
C MET A 757 22.08 20.84 4.80
N GLY A 758 23.19 20.55 4.15
CA GLY A 758 23.70 21.34 3.03
C GLY A 758 24.20 20.49 1.86
N VAL A 759 24.30 21.14 0.70
CA VAL A 759 24.90 20.57 -0.52
C VAL A 759 26.00 21.53 -0.98
N PRO A 760 27.18 21.03 -1.40
CA PRO A 760 28.24 21.87 -1.95
C PRO A 760 27.75 22.67 -3.17
N GLY A 761 28.02 23.98 -3.16
CA GLY A 761 27.74 24.90 -4.26
C GLY A 761 28.85 25.95 -4.39
N ASP A 762 28.69 26.89 -5.32
CA ASP A 762 29.71 27.88 -5.66
C ASP A 762 30.04 28.81 -4.49
N ALA A 763 29.07 29.07 -3.61
CA ALA A 763 29.21 29.92 -2.44
C ALA A 763 29.73 29.17 -1.18
N GLY A 764 30.00 27.87 -1.30
CA GLY A 764 30.34 26.99 -0.18
C GLY A 764 29.26 25.95 0.09
N LEU A 765 29.08 25.55 1.35
CA LEU A 765 28.06 24.56 1.70
C LEU A 765 26.68 25.24 1.83
N GLU A 766 25.85 25.15 0.80
CA GLU A 766 24.55 25.82 0.74
C GLU A 766 23.52 25.07 1.58
N TYR A 767 22.76 25.79 2.41
CA TYR A 767 21.67 25.19 3.17
C TYR A 767 20.61 24.63 2.20
N VAL A 768 20.13 23.43 2.45
CA VAL A 768 19.07 22.83 1.61
C VAL A 768 17.84 22.45 2.40
N GLY A 769 17.85 22.57 3.73
CA GLY A 769 16.69 22.34 4.57
C GLY A 769 17.03 21.57 5.84
N ARG A 770 15.99 21.10 6.52
CA ARG A 770 16.10 20.29 7.73
C ARG A 770 15.28 19.02 7.59
N VAL A 771 15.74 17.94 8.21
CA VAL A 771 15.06 16.63 8.23
C VAL A 771 14.85 16.20 9.67
N GLY A 772 13.60 15.91 10.05
CA GLY A 772 13.21 15.50 11.41
C GLY A 772 12.44 14.17 11.47
N THR A 773 12.23 13.54 10.32
CA THR A 773 11.47 12.30 10.12
C THR A 773 12.36 11.27 9.42
N GLY A 774 11.98 9.98 9.46
CA GLY A 774 12.73 8.89 8.82
C GLY A 774 13.84 8.27 9.68
N PHE A 775 13.99 8.72 10.94
CA PHE A 775 14.91 8.09 11.89
C PHE A 775 14.24 6.96 12.66
N SER A 776 14.94 5.85 12.84
CA SER A 776 14.65 4.86 13.87
C SER A 776 15.04 5.37 15.27
N ASP A 777 14.46 4.81 16.32
CA ASP A 777 14.80 5.19 17.71
C ASP A 777 16.28 4.90 18.02
N ARG A 778 16.81 3.79 17.50
CA ARG A 778 18.23 3.44 17.61
C ARG A 778 19.14 4.49 16.95
N GLU A 779 18.80 4.96 15.75
CA GLU A 779 19.58 6.01 15.09
C GLU A 779 19.55 7.32 15.88
N LEU A 780 18.40 7.70 16.41
CA LEU A 780 18.29 8.91 17.25
C LEU A 780 19.19 8.84 18.48
N ASP A 781 19.29 7.68 19.12
CA ASP A 781 20.17 7.45 20.27
C ASP A 781 21.65 7.54 19.89
N GLU A 782 22.03 7.09 18.70
CA GLU A 782 23.42 7.14 18.19
C GLU A 782 23.82 8.53 17.67
N LEU A 783 22.85 9.34 17.22
CA LEU A 783 23.10 10.66 16.62
C LEU A 783 23.63 11.69 17.61
N LEU A 784 23.07 11.77 18.81
CA LEU A 784 23.39 12.86 19.74
C LEU A 784 24.87 12.85 20.16
N PRO A 785 25.46 11.74 20.65
CA PRO A 785 26.87 11.72 21.04
C PRO A 785 27.81 12.03 19.87
N MET A 786 27.44 11.54 18.68
CA MET A 786 28.20 11.74 17.45
C MET A 786 28.21 13.22 17.02
N LEU A 787 27.06 13.90 17.11
CA LEU A 787 26.92 15.31 16.74
C LEU A 787 27.57 16.23 17.79
N GLU A 788 27.47 15.91 19.08
CA GLU A 788 28.15 16.64 20.16
C GLU A 788 29.67 16.58 20.01
N ALA A 789 30.23 15.43 19.65
CA ALA A 789 31.66 15.29 19.38
C ALA A 789 32.15 16.15 18.20
N ALA A 790 31.25 16.54 17.29
CA ALA A 790 31.54 17.37 16.12
C ALA A 790 31.12 18.83 16.29
N GLU A 791 30.66 19.25 17.48
CA GLU A 791 30.06 20.57 17.72
C GLU A 791 31.04 21.73 17.44
N ARG A 792 30.49 22.82 16.88
CA ARG A 792 31.22 24.07 16.59
C ARG A 792 30.35 25.29 16.89
N LYS A 793 31.01 26.45 17.06
CA LYS A 793 30.36 27.70 17.48
C LYS A 793 29.52 28.38 16.39
N THR A 794 29.90 28.21 15.13
CA THR A 794 29.31 28.95 14.00
C THR A 794 28.75 28.03 12.94
N SER A 795 27.69 28.46 12.26
CA SER A 795 27.12 27.74 11.11
C SER A 795 28.17 27.56 10.01
N PRO A 796 28.40 26.32 9.52
CA PRO A 796 29.15 26.10 8.28
C PRO A 796 28.27 26.26 7.02
N LEU A 797 26.96 26.46 7.19
CA LEU A 797 25.99 26.56 6.10
C LEU A 797 25.77 28.00 5.66
N VAL A 798 25.70 28.19 4.35
CA VAL A 798 25.35 29.46 3.69
C VAL A 798 23.83 29.56 3.52
N GLY A 799 23.26 30.71 3.87
CA GLY A 799 21.86 31.03 3.61
C GLY A 799 20.85 30.32 4.52
N VAL A 800 21.20 29.99 5.77
CA VAL A 800 20.23 29.40 6.72
C VAL A 800 19.19 30.44 7.16
N PRO A 801 17.88 30.18 7.04
CA PRO A 801 16.83 31.04 7.56
C PRO A 801 16.94 31.24 9.07
N THR A 802 16.58 32.43 9.57
CA THR A 802 16.63 32.76 11.01
C THR A 802 15.83 31.78 11.87
N VAL A 803 14.72 31.26 11.35
CA VAL A 803 13.84 30.30 12.04
C VAL A 803 14.50 28.95 12.26
N ASP A 804 15.38 28.53 11.36
CA ASP A 804 16.10 27.26 11.44
C ASP A 804 17.43 27.40 12.17
N ALA A 805 18.07 28.58 12.07
CA ALA A 805 19.24 28.91 12.86
C ALA A 805 18.92 29.07 14.37
N ARG A 806 17.69 29.47 14.71
CA ARG A 806 17.28 29.67 16.10
C ARG A 806 17.23 28.35 16.88
N GLY A 807 18.12 28.23 17.86
CA GLY A 807 18.24 27.03 18.70
C GLY A 807 18.95 25.87 18.01
N ALA A 808 19.60 26.11 16.87
CA ALA A 808 20.43 25.12 16.22
C ALA A 808 21.79 24.99 16.91
N ARG A 809 22.31 23.77 16.94
CA ARG A 809 23.70 23.44 17.28
C ARG A 809 24.43 23.06 16.02
N TRP A 810 25.58 23.67 15.79
CA TRP A 810 26.31 23.51 14.53
C TRP A 810 27.36 22.43 14.69
N VAL A 811 27.59 21.64 13.63
CA VAL A 811 28.61 20.59 13.62
C VAL A 811 29.58 20.79 12.47
N THR A 812 30.78 20.22 12.60
CA THR A 812 31.75 20.20 11.50
C THR A 812 31.22 19.31 10.36
N PRO A 813 31.11 19.81 9.11
CA PRO A 813 30.43 19.12 8.01
C PRO A 813 31.32 18.05 7.38
N SER A 814 31.56 16.95 8.10
CA SER A 814 32.44 15.85 7.67
C SER A 814 31.71 14.57 7.30
N ARG A 815 30.38 14.51 7.44
CA ARG A 815 29.58 13.30 7.22
C ARG A 815 28.46 13.56 6.21
N VAL A 816 28.23 12.56 5.35
CA VAL A 816 27.20 12.56 4.33
C VAL A 816 26.08 11.63 4.75
N GLY A 817 24.84 12.12 4.68
CA GLY A 817 23.63 11.33 4.78
C GLY A 817 22.87 11.31 3.47
N GLU A 818 21.79 10.56 3.42
CA GLU A 818 20.85 10.59 2.32
C GLU A 818 19.44 10.86 2.85
N VAL A 819 18.68 11.67 2.09
CA VAL A 819 17.27 11.91 2.33
C VAL A 819 16.45 11.57 1.10
N SER A 820 15.25 11.03 1.31
CA SER A 820 14.19 11.06 0.30
C SER A 820 13.53 12.42 0.32
N ILE A 821 13.13 12.94 -0.83
CA ILE A 821 12.50 14.25 -1.00
C ILE A 821 11.33 14.14 -1.95
N ALA A 822 10.31 14.99 -1.77
CA ALA A 822 9.26 15.12 -2.76
C ALA A 822 9.76 15.89 -4.00
N GLU A 823 10.40 17.04 -3.77
CA GLU A 823 10.95 17.88 -4.84
C GLU A 823 12.01 18.86 -4.32
N TRP A 824 12.73 19.48 -5.27
CA TRP A 824 13.49 20.71 -5.04
C TRP A 824 12.58 21.92 -5.25
N THR A 825 12.52 22.82 -4.28
CA THR A 825 11.82 24.10 -4.46
C THR A 825 12.57 25.01 -5.42
N SER A 826 11.87 25.98 -6.00
CA SER A 826 12.46 27.04 -6.85
C SER A 826 13.55 27.86 -6.13
N THR A 827 13.53 27.88 -4.81
CA THR A 827 14.54 28.55 -3.97
C THR A 827 15.71 27.64 -3.58
N GLY A 828 15.84 26.46 -4.19
CA GLY A 828 16.94 25.52 -3.92
C GLY A 828 16.86 24.84 -2.55
N ARG A 829 15.66 24.55 -2.04
CA ARG A 829 15.46 23.79 -0.79
C ARG A 829 14.83 22.43 -1.07
N LEU A 830 15.05 21.47 -0.19
CA LEU A 830 14.40 20.17 -0.19
C LEU A 830 13.01 20.30 0.43
N ARG A 831 11.99 19.86 -0.30
CA ARG A 831 10.61 19.76 0.21
C ARG A 831 10.35 18.34 0.71
N GLN A 832 9.77 18.24 1.90
CA GLN A 832 9.46 16.98 2.59
C GLN A 832 10.66 16.01 2.66
N PRO A 833 11.85 16.45 3.13
CA PRO A 833 12.96 15.53 3.30
C PRO A 833 12.66 14.53 4.43
N SER A 834 12.84 13.24 4.16
CA SER A 834 12.80 12.16 5.16
C SER A 834 14.12 11.40 5.15
N TRP A 835 14.68 11.17 6.34
CA TRP A 835 15.99 10.55 6.53
C TRP A 835 15.99 9.12 6.01
N ARG A 836 17.04 8.75 5.26
CA ARG A 836 17.27 7.38 4.78
C ARG A 836 18.45 6.72 5.45
N GLY A 837 19.43 7.49 5.92
CA GLY A 837 20.61 6.94 6.56
C GLY A 837 21.89 7.70 6.30
N TRP A 838 22.97 7.21 6.90
CA TRP A 838 24.33 7.67 6.64
C TRP A 838 24.90 7.03 5.37
N ARG A 839 25.77 7.77 4.68
CA ARG A 839 26.52 7.34 3.49
C ARG A 839 28.02 7.37 3.77
N PRO A 840 28.55 6.42 4.57
CA PRO A 840 29.97 6.37 4.91
C PRO A 840 30.87 6.10 3.70
N ASP A 841 30.29 5.64 2.59
CA ASP A 841 30.94 5.47 1.30
C ASP A 841 31.24 6.79 0.56
N LYS A 842 30.65 7.91 1.02
CA LYS A 842 30.79 9.24 0.40
C LYS A 842 31.50 10.23 1.30
N SER A 843 32.35 11.05 0.67
CA SER A 843 32.87 12.27 1.28
C SER A 843 31.97 13.46 0.95
N PRO A 844 31.98 14.55 1.76
CA PRO A 844 31.23 15.76 1.44
C PRO A 844 31.51 16.34 0.04
N GLU A 845 32.68 16.07 -0.52
CA GLU A 845 33.11 16.53 -1.84
C GLU A 845 32.39 15.78 -2.99
N ASP A 846 31.92 14.56 -2.72
CA ASP A 846 31.19 13.72 -3.68
C ASP A 846 29.71 14.10 -3.79
N VAL A 847 29.21 14.95 -2.90
CA VAL A 847 27.81 15.33 -2.83
C VAL A 847 27.51 16.37 -3.90
N VAL A 848 26.60 16.03 -4.81
CA VAL A 848 26.10 16.92 -5.86
C VAL A 848 24.59 17.07 -5.73
N ARG A 849 24.04 18.16 -6.27
CA ARG A 849 22.60 18.33 -6.40
C ARG A 849 22.06 17.30 -7.42
N GLU A 850 21.23 16.38 -6.95
CA GLU A 850 20.56 15.37 -7.76
C GLU A 850 19.21 15.93 -8.27
N GLY A 851 18.96 15.78 -9.57
CA GLY A 851 17.82 16.38 -10.26
C GLY A 851 18.30 17.43 -11.24
#